data_AF-A0A956DND9-F1
#
_entry.id   AF-A0A956DND9-F1
#
_cell.length_a   1.000
_cell.length_b   1.000
_cell.length_c   1.000
_cell.angle_alpha   90.00
_cell.angle_beta   90.00
_cell.angle_gamma   90.00
#
_symmetry.space_group_name_H-M   'P 1'
#
loop_
_entity.id
_entity.type
_entity.pdbx_description
1 polymer ?
#
loop_
_entity_poly.entity_id
_entity_poly.type
_entity_poly.pdbx_seq_one_letter_code
_entity_poly.pdbx_strand_id
1 'polypeptide(L)'
;MRFSRLSLLLAPLTVAIVYGCGGDEPGGTGGNVTALSDADGDGISDIDEGVVDEIDTDGDGTPDYLDTDSDNDTILDEIEGGDGDLNTAPIDSDQDGTPDFRDLDSDDNLILDQIELAADLDGDGTGDYADIDNDGDGAGDIVEIEGPDMDCDGNLTADPIGTPDAPADCDGDGVPNFMDFDSDDDTISDKDEGTVDTDSDGFVDRYELDSDNDNFLDSVEAGDADINTAPVDSDSDLTPDFRDPDSDNDGLSDANEFAAGTDPTNPDSDGDGVSDLIEFAAGTNPNDATDNPQAKGDFVFVVPYQEPTTPPDDTLEFRTSVQFADVYFLFDETGSMSQEFTAMSTSVPTIISDLKCNDTGAACLIDSDCAMNEICFSGTGTCVEDPLTANMGAGCVPDLWTGVGRFNNCNTYQHNVALQSDPTVTANAIGNTGPGSAESVVQSPACVADPTICTNNPSCSADPSVANPVGCPGFRPEAVRILISITDADNQGGTCGGTVPDVQTAGTALANQGIKFIGLYGTGDDGSGTLCTTPADCAQQLGVASGTVDTMNQPFAYPALDSQVVDATKQAVLEVVRGVPLNVTIDAADEPNDAGDALQFLDYLEVNVSGQGNCTMVSPTADTNADTHDDAFPALLGGTPVCWNVIPVASQSTTPPADEPQLFLAKLTVYGDGSPLDSRNVYFLVPPKDADIPPVPR
;
A
#
# COMPACT_ATOMS: atom_id res chain seq x y z
N MET A 1 -50.56 -10.11 15.42
CA MET A 1 -51.60 -11.16 15.34
C MET A 1 -50.93 -12.51 15.63
N ARG A 2 -51.40 -13.23 16.66
CA ARG A 2 -51.24 -14.68 17.00
C ARG A 2 -49.82 -15.29 17.02
N PHE A 3 -49.24 -15.51 18.21
CA PHE A 3 -49.16 -16.78 19.01
C PHE A 3 -48.23 -17.84 18.36
N SER A 4 -47.14 -18.31 19.00
CA SER A 4 -47.17 -19.13 20.23
C SER A 4 -45.79 -19.35 20.88
N ARG A 5 -45.69 -19.02 22.18
CA ARG A 5 -45.08 -19.74 23.33
C ARG A 5 -43.63 -20.27 23.27
N LEU A 6 -42.77 -19.64 24.08
CA LEU A 6 -41.99 -20.32 25.13
C LEU A 6 -41.87 -19.35 26.34
N SER A 7 -42.31 -19.81 27.52
CA SER A 7 -42.25 -19.08 28.79
C SER A 7 -41.01 -19.56 29.55
N LEU A 8 -40.11 -18.67 29.94
CA LEU A 8 -40.03 -18.03 31.26
C LEU A 8 -39.74 -19.02 32.41
N LEU A 9 -38.48 -19.15 32.81
CA LEU A 9 -38.10 -19.49 34.18
C LEU A 9 -37.02 -18.51 34.65
N LEU A 10 -37.48 -17.46 35.32
CA LEU A 10 -36.69 -16.66 36.25
C LEU A 10 -36.66 -17.41 37.59
N ALA A 11 -35.48 -17.51 38.20
CA ALA A 11 -35.32 -17.88 39.60
C ALA A 11 -36.23 -17.02 40.51
N PRO A 12 -36.76 -17.58 41.61
CA PRO A 12 -35.95 -17.60 42.82
C PRO A 12 -36.14 -18.87 43.65
N LEU A 13 -35.04 -19.54 44.03
CA LEU A 13 -35.10 -20.58 45.06
C LEU A 13 -34.22 -20.17 46.24
N THR A 14 -34.75 -19.26 47.06
CA THR A 14 -34.36 -19.17 48.47
C THR A 14 -35.30 -20.05 49.27
N VAL A 15 -34.86 -21.28 49.54
CA VAL A 15 -35.44 -22.12 50.60
C VAL A 15 -34.28 -22.56 51.48
N ALA A 16 -34.05 -21.79 52.54
CA ALA A 16 -33.26 -22.23 53.67
C ALA A 16 -34.00 -23.39 54.36
N ILE A 17 -33.51 -24.62 54.21
CA ILE A 17 -33.83 -25.72 55.12
C ILE A 17 -32.74 -25.75 56.17
N VAL A 18 -33.05 -25.10 57.29
CA VAL A 18 -32.30 -25.20 58.54
C VAL A 18 -32.56 -26.59 59.12
N TYR A 19 -31.57 -27.48 59.11
CA TYR A 19 -31.53 -28.58 60.08
C TYR A 19 -31.17 -28.00 61.43
N GLY A 20 -32.20 -27.57 62.16
CA GLY A 20 -32.10 -27.26 63.57
C GLY A 20 -32.18 -28.55 64.36
N CYS A 21 -31.03 -29.13 64.72
CA CYS A 21 -30.96 -30.07 65.83
C CYS A 21 -30.74 -29.26 67.11
N GLY A 22 -31.85 -28.93 67.78
CA GLY A 22 -31.87 -28.27 69.07
C GLY A 22 -31.29 -29.19 70.15
N GLY A 23 -30.26 -28.69 70.83
CA GLY A 23 -29.85 -29.18 72.13
C GLY A 23 -30.84 -28.74 73.22
N ASP A 24 -31.19 -29.70 74.08
CA ASP A 24 -31.42 -29.52 75.51
C ASP A 24 -31.41 -30.91 76.20
N GLU A 25 -30.22 -31.27 76.70
CA GLU A 25 -29.88 -31.89 78.00
C GLU A 25 -30.76 -33.05 78.58
N PRO A 26 -30.15 -34.13 79.09
CA PRO A 26 -29.57 -34.01 80.44
C PRO A 26 -28.27 -34.78 80.69
N GLY A 27 -27.44 -34.18 81.56
CA GLY A 27 -26.31 -34.79 82.22
C GLY A 27 -26.51 -36.26 82.64
N GLY A 28 -25.50 -37.06 82.33
CA GLY A 28 -25.36 -38.46 82.71
C GLY A 28 -23.89 -38.83 82.64
N THR A 29 -23.32 -39.11 83.80
CA THR A 29 -21.92 -39.50 84.04
C THR A 29 -21.50 -40.75 83.28
N GLY A 30 -20.33 -40.67 82.62
CA GLY A 30 -19.44 -41.81 82.39
C GLY A 30 -19.58 -42.50 81.02
N GLY A 31 -18.59 -42.27 80.16
CA GLY A 31 -18.37 -43.04 78.94
C GLY A 31 -17.08 -42.58 78.28
N ASN A 32 -16.07 -43.42 78.36
CA ASN A 32 -14.83 -43.34 77.59
C ASN A 32 -15.18 -43.09 76.11
N VAL A 33 -14.73 -42.00 75.49
CA VAL A 33 -14.50 -42.02 74.04
C VAL A 33 -13.53 -43.17 73.84
N THR A 34 -13.97 -44.21 73.14
CA THR A 34 -13.04 -45.16 72.54
C THR A 34 -12.04 -44.30 71.81
N ALA A 35 -10.76 -44.37 72.21
CA ALA A 35 -9.72 -43.89 71.34
C ALA A 35 -9.98 -44.58 70.00
N LEU A 36 -10.14 -43.80 68.95
CA LEU A 36 -10.00 -44.33 67.60
C LEU A 36 -8.62 -44.98 67.59
N SER A 37 -8.65 -46.26 67.26
CA SER A 37 -7.46 -47.09 67.19
C SER A 37 -6.90 -46.87 65.80
N ASP A 38 -5.59 -46.96 65.73
CA ASP A 38 -4.73 -46.76 64.57
C ASP A 38 -3.58 -47.73 64.87
N ALA A 39 -3.58 -48.87 64.19
CA ALA A 39 -2.86 -50.06 64.64
C ALA A 39 -1.46 -50.21 64.01
N ASP A 40 -1.29 -49.78 62.76
CA ASP A 40 -0.05 -49.58 62.00
C ASP A 40 0.60 -48.21 62.28
N GLY A 41 -0.19 -47.19 62.61
CA GLY A 41 0.30 -45.86 62.98
C GLY A 41 0.42 -44.89 61.81
N ASP A 42 -0.36 -45.07 60.74
CA ASP A 42 -0.32 -44.27 59.51
C ASP A 42 -1.15 -42.97 59.59
N GLY A 43 -2.03 -42.85 60.60
CA GLY A 43 -2.86 -41.66 60.77
C GLY A 43 -4.29 -41.79 60.25
N ILE A 44 -4.65 -42.95 59.70
CA ILE A 44 -6.01 -43.38 59.42
C ILE A 44 -6.55 -44.19 60.61
N SER A 45 -7.87 -44.22 60.80
CA SER A 45 -8.47 -44.95 61.91
C SER A 45 -8.91 -46.35 61.50
N ASP A 46 -8.70 -47.35 62.37
CA ASP A 46 -9.03 -48.77 62.11
C ASP A 46 -10.46 -48.95 61.56
N ILE A 47 -11.41 -48.07 61.94
CA ILE A 47 -12.81 -48.16 61.48
C ILE A 47 -13.00 -47.70 60.03
N ASP A 48 -12.25 -46.70 59.59
CA ASP A 48 -12.28 -46.17 58.23
C ASP A 48 -11.49 -47.10 57.29
N GLU A 49 -10.44 -47.75 57.80
CA GLU A 49 -9.73 -48.87 57.17
C GLU A 49 -10.50 -50.20 57.25
N GLY A 50 -11.77 -50.19 57.68
CA GLY A 50 -12.63 -51.36 57.50
C GLY A 50 -12.35 -52.56 58.42
N VAL A 51 -11.79 -52.35 59.62
CA VAL A 51 -11.51 -53.41 60.63
C VAL A 51 -12.70 -54.33 60.93
N VAL A 52 -13.95 -53.86 60.74
CA VAL A 52 -15.17 -54.62 61.01
C VAL A 52 -15.35 -55.77 60.00
N ASP A 53 -15.02 -55.50 58.75
CA ASP A 53 -15.19 -56.45 57.64
C ASP A 53 -13.88 -57.16 57.28
N GLU A 54 -12.76 -56.82 57.95
CA GLU A 54 -11.41 -57.32 57.65
C GLU A 54 -11.11 -57.14 56.15
N ILE A 55 -11.31 -55.91 55.65
CA ILE A 55 -10.97 -55.53 54.27
C ILE A 55 -9.45 -55.71 54.08
N ASP A 56 -9.08 -56.18 52.89
CA ASP A 56 -7.75 -56.58 52.42
C ASP A 56 -7.77 -56.22 50.93
N THR A 57 -7.41 -54.97 50.62
CA THR A 57 -7.65 -54.31 49.32
C THR A 57 -6.76 -54.92 48.23
N ASP A 58 -5.47 -55.05 48.49
CA ASP A 58 -4.51 -55.67 47.56
C ASP A 58 -4.53 -57.22 47.57
N GLY A 59 -5.10 -57.84 48.60
CA GLY A 59 -5.22 -59.29 48.73
C GLY A 59 -3.93 -60.01 49.13
N ASP A 60 -2.96 -59.33 49.74
CA ASP A 60 -1.69 -59.93 50.19
C ASP A 60 -1.84 -60.79 51.46
N GLY A 61 -2.97 -60.62 52.16
CA GLY A 61 -3.35 -61.34 53.38
C GLY A 61 -3.10 -60.55 54.67
N THR A 62 -2.68 -59.29 54.57
CA THR A 62 -2.66 -58.28 55.61
C THR A 62 -3.91 -57.43 55.46
N PRO A 63 -4.83 -57.40 56.46
CA PRO A 63 -5.97 -56.50 56.38
C PRO A 63 -5.52 -55.04 56.46
N ASP A 64 -6.20 -54.14 55.73
CA ASP A 64 -5.84 -52.73 55.54
C ASP A 64 -5.46 -52.01 56.84
N TYR A 65 -6.26 -52.17 57.93
CA TYR A 65 -5.95 -51.61 59.27
C TYR A 65 -4.66 -52.12 59.96
N LEU A 66 -3.85 -52.92 59.27
CA LEU A 66 -2.53 -53.40 59.69
C LEU A 66 -1.50 -53.32 58.56
N ASP A 67 -1.93 -52.89 57.37
CA ASP A 67 -1.06 -52.63 56.23
C ASP A 67 -0.56 -51.19 56.33
N THR A 68 0.44 -50.82 55.53
CA THR A 68 0.93 -49.43 55.46
C THR A 68 0.85 -48.86 54.05
N ASP A 69 0.29 -49.66 53.15
CA ASP A 69 0.21 -49.50 51.69
C ASP A 69 -0.91 -50.46 51.24
N SER A 70 -2.16 -50.06 51.48
CA SER A 70 -3.35 -50.94 51.46
C SER A 70 -3.73 -51.45 50.06
N ASP A 71 -3.46 -50.69 49.01
CA ASP A 71 -3.67 -51.06 47.60
C ASP A 71 -2.38 -51.49 46.87
N ASN A 72 -1.22 -51.33 47.51
CA ASN A 72 0.11 -51.77 47.05
C ASN A 72 0.57 -51.07 45.78
N ASP A 73 0.23 -49.79 45.67
CA ASP A 73 0.56 -48.90 44.56
C ASP A 73 1.92 -48.20 44.75
N THR A 74 2.55 -48.37 45.92
CA THR A 74 3.85 -47.81 46.38
C THR A 74 3.81 -46.43 47.03
N ILE A 75 2.65 -45.78 47.06
CA ILE A 75 2.35 -44.68 47.97
C ILE A 75 1.99 -45.30 49.33
N LEU A 76 1.98 -44.51 50.41
CA LEU A 76 1.71 -45.03 51.75
C LEU A 76 0.41 -44.40 52.24
N ASP A 77 -0.39 -45.17 52.96
CA ASP A 77 -1.65 -44.72 53.57
C ASP A 77 -1.48 -43.43 54.42
N GLU A 78 -0.30 -43.18 55.01
CA GLU A 78 0.02 -41.92 55.74
C GLU A 78 0.02 -40.66 54.83
N ILE A 79 0.27 -40.84 53.53
CA ILE A 79 0.25 -39.80 52.49
C ILE A 79 -1.15 -39.66 51.92
N GLU A 80 -1.80 -40.77 51.58
CA GLU A 80 -3.13 -40.83 50.94
C GLU A 80 -4.29 -40.62 51.91
N GLY A 81 -4.05 -40.69 53.22
CA GLY A 81 -5.07 -40.40 54.22
C GLY A 81 -5.52 -38.93 54.27
N GLY A 82 -4.83 -38.03 53.56
CA GLY A 82 -5.11 -36.60 53.45
C GLY A 82 -4.73 -35.78 54.70
N ASP A 83 -5.04 -36.27 55.89
CA ASP A 83 -4.52 -35.74 57.15
C ASP A 83 -4.38 -36.81 58.25
N GLY A 84 -3.59 -36.52 59.29
CA GLY A 84 -3.37 -37.44 60.42
C GLY A 84 -4.34 -37.29 61.60
N ASP A 85 -5.50 -36.62 61.44
CA ASP A 85 -6.54 -36.54 62.48
C ASP A 85 -7.52 -37.71 62.32
N LEU A 86 -7.37 -38.74 63.16
CA LEU A 86 -8.28 -39.91 63.21
C LEU A 86 -9.80 -39.61 63.27
N ASN A 87 -10.22 -38.36 63.50
CA ASN A 87 -11.64 -37.97 63.49
C ASN A 87 -12.14 -37.40 62.16
N THR A 88 -11.26 -37.16 61.19
CA THR A 88 -11.61 -36.83 59.80
C THR A 88 -11.81 -38.13 59.04
N ALA A 89 -12.64 -38.08 58.00
CA ALA A 89 -12.72 -39.21 57.08
C ALA A 89 -11.51 -39.13 56.15
N PRO A 90 -10.95 -40.26 55.70
CA PRO A 90 -9.95 -40.28 54.64
C PRO A 90 -10.42 -39.48 53.43
N ILE A 91 -9.47 -38.89 52.71
CA ILE A 91 -9.74 -38.19 51.46
C ILE A 91 -10.17 -39.20 50.37
N ASP A 92 -10.94 -38.68 49.43
CA ASP A 92 -11.64 -39.38 48.34
C ASP A 92 -11.71 -38.32 47.24
N SER A 93 -10.63 -38.20 46.47
CA SER A 93 -10.29 -37.06 45.63
C SER A 93 -11.23 -36.96 44.42
N ASP A 94 -11.48 -38.07 43.74
CA ASP A 94 -12.45 -38.18 42.64
C ASP A 94 -13.93 -38.30 43.07
N GLN A 95 -14.19 -38.59 44.35
CA GLN A 95 -15.52 -38.79 44.95
C GLN A 95 -16.30 -40.00 44.37
N ASP A 96 -15.61 -41.05 43.94
CA ASP A 96 -16.23 -42.30 43.49
C ASP A 96 -16.77 -43.15 44.66
N GLY A 97 -16.27 -42.87 45.87
CA GLY A 97 -16.61 -43.54 47.12
C GLY A 97 -15.58 -44.56 47.60
N THR A 98 -14.46 -44.68 46.92
CA THR A 98 -13.22 -45.37 47.31
C THR A 98 -12.25 -44.31 47.79
N PRO A 99 -11.82 -44.32 49.06
CA PRO A 99 -10.81 -43.38 49.53
C PRO A 99 -9.45 -43.62 48.87
N ASP A 100 -8.66 -42.56 48.70
CA ASP A 100 -7.39 -42.56 47.94
C ASP A 100 -6.45 -43.71 48.34
N PHE A 101 -6.25 -43.98 49.64
CA PHE A 101 -5.40 -45.10 50.15
C PHE A 101 -5.88 -46.53 49.80
N ARG A 102 -6.96 -46.64 49.02
CA ARG A 102 -7.53 -47.89 48.50
C ARG A 102 -7.83 -47.80 47.01
N ASP A 103 -7.64 -46.64 46.41
CA ASP A 103 -7.83 -46.44 45.00
C ASP A 103 -6.52 -46.72 44.25
N LEU A 104 -6.60 -47.07 42.98
CA LEU A 104 -5.41 -47.23 42.15
C LEU A 104 -5.25 -46.08 41.15
N ASP A 105 -6.21 -45.15 41.14
CA ASP A 105 -6.39 -44.02 40.22
C ASP A 105 -7.21 -42.95 40.99
N SER A 106 -6.58 -42.27 41.96
CA SER A 106 -7.27 -41.46 42.99
C SER A 106 -7.95 -40.19 42.45
N ASP A 107 -7.55 -39.72 41.27
CA ASP A 107 -8.13 -38.56 40.58
C ASP A 107 -8.97 -38.96 39.34
N ASP A 108 -9.04 -40.26 39.02
CA ASP A 108 -9.84 -40.88 37.96
C ASP A 108 -9.43 -40.37 36.55
N ASN A 109 -8.14 -40.01 36.38
CA ASN A 109 -7.58 -39.48 35.13
C ASN A 109 -7.07 -40.58 34.16
N LEU A 110 -7.18 -41.86 34.57
CA LEU A 110 -6.79 -43.08 33.86
C LEU A 110 -5.30 -43.46 33.96
N ILE A 111 -4.45 -42.60 34.50
CA ILE A 111 -3.11 -42.94 34.97
C ILE A 111 -3.27 -43.63 36.34
N LEU A 112 -2.29 -44.44 36.72
CA LEU A 112 -2.36 -45.12 38.01
C LEU A 112 -1.44 -44.38 38.97
N ASP A 113 -1.86 -44.24 40.22
CA ASP A 113 -1.14 -43.55 41.30
C ASP A 113 0.34 -43.97 41.40
N GLN A 114 0.62 -45.26 41.18
CA GLN A 114 1.99 -45.81 41.12
C GLN A 114 2.91 -45.21 40.03
N ILE A 115 2.35 -44.49 39.06
CA ILE A 115 3.04 -43.85 37.93
C ILE A 115 3.28 -42.36 38.24
N GLU A 116 2.27 -41.65 38.75
CA GLU A 116 2.34 -40.23 39.13
C GLU A 116 3.15 -39.99 40.39
N LEU A 117 2.99 -40.88 41.38
CA LEU A 117 3.65 -40.85 42.68
C LEU A 117 3.21 -39.67 43.55
N ALA A 118 3.64 -39.70 44.82
CA ALA A 118 3.34 -38.66 45.82
C ALA A 118 4.16 -37.37 45.70
N ALA A 119 4.60 -36.98 44.50
CA ALA A 119 5.16 -35.64 44.29
C ALA A 119 4.04 -34.59 44.33
N ASP A 120 4.41 -33.31 44.33
CA ASP A 120 3.49 -32.15 44.38
C ASP A 120 4.15 -31.11 43.47
N LEU A 121 3.89 -31.25 42.17
CA LEU A 121 4.61 -30.59 41.08
C LEU A 121 4.33 -29.07 41.08
N ASP A 122 3.07 -28.67 41.19
CA ASP A 122 2.65 -27.27 41.20
C ASP A 122 2.74 -26.58 42.59
N GLY A 123 2.83 -27.36 43.67
CA GLY A 123 2.98 -26.88 45.04
C GLY A 123 1.68 -26.40 45.69
N ASP A 124 0.50 -26.82 45.22
CA ASP A 124 -0.80 -26.48 45.79
C ASP A 124 -1.10 -27.22 47.11
N GLY A 125 -0.40 -28.34 47.34
CA GLY A 125 -0.47 -29.17 48.53
C GLY A 125 -1.28 -30.46 48.38
N THR A 126 -1.80 -30.73 47.19
CA THR A 126 -2.28 -32.03 46.71
C THR A 126 -1.09 -32.77 46.08
N GLY A 127 -1.09 -34.11 46.10
CA GLY A 127 -0.02 -34.86 45.45
C GLY A 127 -0.43 -35.25 44.04
N ASP A 128 0.52 -35.38 43.12
CA ASP A 128 0.33 -35.65 41.68
C ASP A 128 -0.53 -36.91 41.40
N TYR A 129 -0.62 -37.86 42.35
CA TYR A 129 -1.48 -39.05 42.24
C TYR A 129 -2.98 -38.77 42.47
N ALA A 130 -3.31 -37.62 43.04
CA ALA A 130 -4.67 -37.25 43.48
C ALA A 130 -5.03 -35.81 43.09
N ASP A 131 -4.12 -35.11 42.41
CA ASP A 131 -4.36 -33.78 41.85
C ASP A 131 -4.93 -33.95 40.44
N ILE A 132 -5.77 -33.00 40.00
CA ILE A 132 -6.49 -33.05 38.72
C ILE A 132 -5.86 -32.14 37.64
N ASP A 133 -4.76 -31.47 38.01
CA ASP A 133 -4.04 -30.44 37.26
C ASP A 133 -2.60 -30.39 37.81
N ASN A 134 -1.80 -31.42 37.51
CA ASN A 134 -0.53 -31.67 38.19
C ASN A 134 0.50 -30.54 38.00
N ASP A 135 0.55 -29.91 36.84
CA ASP A 135 1.42 -28.75 36.57
C ASP A 135 0.76 -27.39 36.92
N GLY A 136 -0.51 -27.38 37.30
CA GLY A 136 -1.20 -26.19 37.82
C GLY A 136 -1.31 -25.06 36.79
N ASP A 137 -1.34 -25.40 35.51
CA ASP A 137 -1.40 -24.47 34.40
C ASP A 137 -2.84 -24.02 34.08
N GLY A 138 -3.84 -24.75 34.60
CA GLY A 138 -5.27 -24.48 34.47
C GLY A 138 -5.99 -25.25 33.35
N ALA A 139 -5.29 -26.12 32.62
CA ALA A 139 -5.88 -27.31 32.04
C ALA A 139 -6.08 -28.36 33.14
N GLY A 140 -6.20 -29.61 32.80
CA GLY A 140 -6.33 -30.65 33.82
C GLY A 140 -6.05 -31.96 33.16
N ASP A 141 -5.47 -32.90 33.90
CA ASP A 141 -4.69 -33.99 33.31
C ASP A 141 -5.52 -34.80 32.31
N ILE A 142 -6.79 -35.05 32.63
CA ILE A 142 -7.70 -35.77 31.72
C ILE A 142 -7.89 -35.11 30.35
N VAL A 143 -7.82 -33.77 30.26
CA VAL A 143 -7.92 -33.02 29.00
C VAL A 143 -6.66 -33.21 28.17
N GLU A 144 -5.51 -33.28 28.83
CA GLU A 144 -4.18 -33.37 28.23
C GLU A 144 -3.85 -34.83 27.86
N ILE A 145 -4.48 -35.79 28.56
CA ILE A 145 -4.44 -37.22 28.27
C ILE A 145 -5.47 -37.64 27.20
N GLU A 146 -6.69 -37.07 27.17
CA GLU A 146 -7.80 -37.51 26.30
C GLU A 146 -8.32 -36.48 25.24
N GLY A 147 -7.68 -35.32 25.08
CA GLY A 147 -8.00 -34.25 24.11
C GLY A 147 -8.18 -34.62 22.62
N PRO A 148 -8.78 -33.73 21.79
CA PRO A 148 -9.24 -34.08 20.44
C PRO A 148 -8.18 -34.24 19.32
N ASP A 149 -6.92 -33.86 19.52
CA ASP A 149 -5.80 -34.12 18.57
C ASP A 149 -4.47 -34.08 19.36
N MET A 150 -3.79 -35.23 19.56
CA MET A 150 -2.85 -35.45 20.68
C MET A 150 -1.52 -36.14 20.30
N ASP A 151 -1.13 -36.18 19.03
CA ASP A 151 0.18 -36.71 18.62
C ASP A 151 1.17 -35.64 18.15
N CYS A 152 0.83 -34.37 18.35
CA CYS A 152 1.65 -33.20 18.09
C CYS A 152 2.23 -33.15 16.65
N ASP A 153 1.50 -33.72 15.68
CA ASP A 153 1.95 -33.85 14.29
C ASP A 153 1.10 -33.09 13.25
N GLY A 154 0.03 -32.41 13.70
CA GLY A 154 -0.80 -31.50 12.91
C GLY A 154 -1.56 -32.14 11.76
N ASN A 155 -1.78 -33.47 11.77
CA ASN A 155 -2.32 -34.19 10.60
C ASN A 155 -3.86 -34.47 10.65
N LEU A 156 -4.55 -34.04 11.72
CA LEU A 156 -5.99 -34.26 11.97
C LEU A 156 -6.40 -35.74 11.97
N THR A 157 -5.44 -36.65 12.21
CA THR A 157 -5.69 -38.09 12.35
C THR A 157 -5.22 -38.56 13.71
N ALA A 158 -6.16 -39.01 14.54
CA ALA A 158 -5.85 -39.67 15.80
C ALA A 158 -4.90 -40.85 15.58
N ASP A 159 -3.61 -40.64 15.85
CA ASP A 159 -2.59 -41.68 15.87
C ASP A 159 -2.56 -42.31 17.28
N PRO A 160 -2.03 -43.53 17.45
CA PRO A 160 -2.17 -44.29 18.71
C PRO A 160 -1.22 -43.85 19.84
N ILE A 161 -0.71 -42.61 19.82
CA ILE A 161 0.18 -42.03 20.84
C ILE A 161 -0.69 -41.03 21.62
N GLY A 162 -0.76 -41.17 22.94
CA GLY A 162 -1.86 -40.62 23.75
C GLY A 162 -2.76 -41.74 24.28
N THR A 163 -2.18 -42.66 25.05
CA THR A 163 -2.96 -43.58 25.90
C THR A 163 -2.46 -43.44 27.33
N PRO A 164 -3.26 -43.77 28.34
CA PRO A 164 -2.76 -43.75 29.73
C PRO A 164 -1.49 -44.61 29.97
N ASP A 165 -1.29 -45.65 29.15
CA ASP A 165 -0.07 -46.49 29.16
C ASP A 165 1.18 -45.82 28.52
N ALA A 166 1.01 -44.69 27.84
CA ALA A 166 2.03 -43.88 27.16
C ALA A 166 1.48 -42.45 26.92
N PRO A 167 1.51 -41.58 27.95
CA PRO A 167 1.09 -40.19 27.87
C PRO A 167 1.81 -39.42 26.76
N ALA A 168 1.20 -38.34 26.27
CA ALA A 168 1.80 -37.45 25.27
C ALA A 168 2.98 -36.65 25.87
N ASP A 169 3.93 -36.29 25.02
CA ASP A 169 5.23 -35.65 25.31
C ASP A 169 5.59 -34.93 24.00
N CYS A 170 5.05 -33.71 23.81
CA CYS A 170 5.03 -33.02 22.52
C CYS A 170 6.43 -32.56 22.09
N ASP A 171 7.22 -32.04 23.01
CA ASP A 171 8.60 -31.63 22.77
C ASP A 171 9.60 -32.82 22.74
N GLY A 172 9.22 -33.96 23.33
CA GLY A 172 10.00 -35.18 23.41
C GLY A 172 11.14 -35.13 24.42
N ASP A 173 11.06 -34.29 25.45
CA ASP A 173 12.08 -34.18 26.51
C ASP A 173 12.01 -35.34 27.53
N GLY A 174 10.86 -36.02 27.57
CA GLY A 174 10.57 -37.15 28.44
C GLY A 174 9.71 -36.82 29.67
N VAL A 175 9.21 -35.59 29.79
CA VAL A 175 8.14 -35.17 30.69
C VAL A 175 6.83 -35.18 29.90
N PRO A 176 5.81 -35.93 30.36
CA PRO A 176 4.50 -35.86 29.74
C PRO A 176 3.84 -34.49 29.88
N ASN A 177 3.02 -34.09 28.90
CA ASN A 177 2.36 -32.78 28.86
C ASN A 177 1.62 -32.43 30.16
N PHE A 178 0.83 -33.35 30.74
CA PHE A 178 0.10 -33.13 32.01
C PHE A 178 1.01 -32.95 33.26
N MET A 179 2.32 -33.08 33.09
CA MET A 179 3.33 -32.82 34.11
C MET A 179 4.36 -31.78 33.63
N ASP A 180 4.07 -31.08 32.54
CA ASP A 180 4.98 -30.14 31.90
C ASP A 180 4.44 -28.70 31.99
N PHE A 181 5.32 -27.76 32.31
CA PHE A 181 4.92 -26.35 32.38
C PHE A 181 4.99 -25.64 31.02
N ASP A 182 5.60 -26.28 30.02
CA ASP A 182 5.88 -25.80 28.66
C ASP A 182 5.91 -27.02 27.72
N SER A 183 4.74 -27.49 27.29
CA SER A 183 4.52 -28.79 26.62
C SER A 183 5.22 -28.92 25.27
N ASP A 184 5.45 -27.82 24.56
CA ASP A 184 6.11 -27.81 23.26
C ASP A 184 7.50 -27.14 23.25
N ASP A 185 7.97 -26.71 24.42
CA ASP A 185 9.33 -26.26 24.73
C ASP A 185 9.70 -25.02 23.90
N ASP A 186 8.70 -24.17 23.70
CA ASP A 186 8.74 -22.96 22.88
C ASP A 186 9.09 -21.71 23.68
N THR A 187 9.27 -21.82 25.01
CA THR A 187 9.59 -20.75 25.97
C THR A 187 8.41 -19.89 26.46
N ILE A 188 7.21 -20.18 26.02
CA ILE A 188 5.95 -19.71 26.59
C ILE A 188 5.44 -20.82 27.53
N SER A 189 4.70 -20.45 28.59
CA SER A 189 4.14 -21.49 29.47
C SER A 189 2.74 -21.86 29.02
N ASP A 190 2.37 -23.13 29.19
CA ASP A 190 1.02 -23.64 28.89
C ASP A 190 -0.06 -22.85 29.63
N LYS A 191 0.29 -22.24 30.75
CA LYS A 191 -0.56 -21.33 31.53
C LYS A 191 -0.87 -20.01 30.81
N ASP A 192 0.11 -19.40 30.16
CA ASP A 192 -0.05 -18.14 29.43
C ASP A 192 -0.74 -18.39 28.08
N GLU A 193 -0.57 -19.57 27.51
CA GLU A 193 -1.27 -20.00 26.31
C GLU A 193 -2.71 -20.43 26.65
N GLY A 194 -2.88 -21.26 27.66
CA GLY A 194 -4.17 -21.84 28.03
C GLY A 194 -4.71 -22.73 26.91
N THR A 195 -6.03 -22.68 26.71
CA THR A 195 -6.74 -23.58 25.78
C THR A 195 -7.20 -22.89 24.50
N VAL A 196 -6.47 -21.86 24.04
CA VAL A 196 -6.81 -21.08 22.84
C VAL A 196 -6.24 -21.79 21.60
N ASP A 197 -6.96 -21.65 20.48
CA ASP A 197 -6.58 -22.12 19.15
C ASP A 197 -6.65 -20.88 18.26
N THR A 198 -5.52 -20.20 18.13
CA THR A 198 -5.43 -18.83 17.60
C THR A 198 -5.76 -18.79 16.11
N ASP A 199 -5.23 -19.72 15.32
CA ASP A 199 -5.44 -19.77 13.88
C ASP A 199 -6.65 -20.63 13.44
N SER A 200 -7.27 -21.35 14.37
CA SER A 200 -8.43 -22.24 14.16
C SER A 200 -8.14 -23.44 13.26
N ASP A 201 -6.90 -23.94 13.23
CA ASP A 201 -6.54 -25.15 12.48
C ASP A 201 -6.98 -26.46 13.18
N GLY A 202 -7.31 -26.35 14.47
CA GLY A 202 -7.81 -27.43 15.31
C GLY A 202 -6.81 -27.96 16.33
N PHE A 203 -5.61 -27.39 16.38
CA PHE A 203 -4.63 -27.60 17.42
C PHE A 203 -4.65 -26.41 18.41
N VAL A 204 -4.07 -26.58 19.59
CA VAL A 204 -4.15 -25.58 20.67
C VAL A 204 -2.76 -25.02 20.82
N ASP A 205 -2.67 -23.70 20.99
CA ASP A 205 -1.42 -22.94 21.03
C ASP A 205 -0.31 -23.61 21.87
N ARG A 206 -0.63 -24.11 23.09
CA ARG A 206 0.33 -24.83 23.99
C ARG A 206 1.02 -26.07 23.44
N TYR A 207 0.64 -26.50 22.24
CA TYR A 207 1.24 -27.64 21.58
C TYR A 207 1.87 -27.24 20.23
N GLU A 208 1.88 -25.94 19.90
CA GLU A 208 2.20 -25.35 18.61
C GLU A 208 3.36 -24.36 18.64
N LEU A 209 4.39 -24.64 17.84
CA LEU A 209 5.55 -23.77 17.73
C LEU A 209 5.33 -22.46 16.92
N ASP A 210 4.14 -22.24 16.38
CA ASP A 210 3.75 -21.12 15.46
C ASP A 210 2.21 -20.91 15.55
N SER A 211 1.74 -20.34 16.66
CA SER A 211 0.33 -20.29 17.07
C SER A 211 -0.58 -19.50 16.13
N ASP A 212 -0.09 -18.43 15.51
CA ASP A 212 -0.86 -17.58 14.60
C ASP A 212 -0.55 -17.86 13.11
N ASN A 213 0.37 -18.78 12.85
CA ASN A 213 0.74 -19.34 11.54
C ASN A 213 1.30 -18.30 10.57
N ASP A 214 2.06 -17.35 11.09
CA ASP A 214 2.62 -16.22 10.37
C ASP A 214 4.06 -16.45 9.86
N ASN A 215 4.67 -17.59 10.21
CA ASN A 215 6.04 -18.06 9.95
C ASN A 215 7.15 -17.48 10.84
N PHE A 216 6.81 -16.69 11.85
CA PHE A 216 7.64 -16.58 13.05
C PHE A 216 7.37 -17.81 13.93
N LEU A 217 8.13 -17.93 15.02
CA LEU A 217 7.99 -19.07 15.91
C LEU A 217 7.74 -18.44 17.26
N ASP A 218 6.85 -19.02 18.04
CA ASP A 218 6.43 -18.49 19.33
C ASP A 218 7.65 -18.25 20.26
N SER A 219 8.67 -19.11 20.19
CA SER A 219 9.99 -18.90 20.86
C SER A 219 10.79 -17.64 20.50
N VAL A 220 10.49 -17.02 19.36
CA VAL A 220 11.04 -15.72 18.93
C VAL A 220 10.17 -14.58 19.47
N GLU A 221 8.86 -14.80 19.53
CA GLU A 221 7.82 -13.86 19.97
C GLU A 221 7.55 -13.91 21.47
N ALA A 222 8.10 -14.87 22.22
CA ALA A 222 8.03 -14.93 23.68
C ALA A 222 8.75 -13.74 24.35
N GLY A 223 9.70 -13.12 23.63
CA GLY A 223 10.47 -11.95 24.07
C GLY A 223 11.66 -12.28 24.98
N ASP A 224 11.58 -13.33 25.79
CA ASP A 224 12.74 -13.94 26.44
C ASP A 224 12.62 -15.48 26.56
N ALA A 225 13.33 -16.11 27.50
CA ALA A 225 13.36 -17.58 27.63
C ALA A 225 13.01 -18.03 29.06
N ASP A 226 12.47 -17.12 29.88
CA ASP A 226 11.98 -17.40 31.22
C ASP A 226 10.45 -17.56 31.14
N ILE A 227 9.99 -18.81 31.10
CA ILE A 227 8.58 -19.22 31.07
C ILE A 227 7.72 -18.62 32.19
N ASN A 228 8.34 -18.05 33.23
CA ASN A 228 7.63 -17.38 34.33
C ASN A 228 7.37 -15.88 34.05
N THR A 229 7.86 -15.37 32.93
CA THR A 229 7.60 -14.01 32.46
C THR A 229 6.44 -14.04 31.49
N ALA A 230 5.54 -13.06 31.60
CA ALA A 230 4.46 -12.95 30.65
C ALA A 230 5.03 -12.69 29.24
N PRO A 231 4.46 -13.31 28.20
CA PRO A 231 4.82 -13.06 26.80
C PRO A 231 4.84 -11.57 26.46
N VAL A 232 5.71 -11.19 25.52
CA VAL A 232 5.78 -9.79 25.06
C VAL A 232 4.52 -9.44 24.27
N ASP A 233 4.15 -8.16 24.38
CA ASP A 233 3.02 -7.50 23.74
C ASP A 233 3.59 -6.15 23.27
N SER A 234 4.08 -6.14 22.04
CA SER A 234 4.95 -5.11 21.46
C SER A 234 4.19 -3.81 21.22
N ASP A 235 2.93 -3.89 20.82
CA ASP A 235 2.07 -2.75 20.57
C ASP A 235 1.18 -2.35 21.78
N SER A 236 1.12 -3.21 22.80
CA SER A 236 0.34 -3.05 24.04
C SER A 236 -1.18 -3.11 23.86
N ASP A 237 -1.70 -3.90 22.92
CA ASP A 237 -3.14 -4.07 22.68
C ASP A 237 -3.83 -5.14 23.54
N LEU A 238 -3.04 -5.88 24.34
CA LEU A 238 -3.41 -7.03 25.19
C LEU A 238 -3.42 -8.39 24.47
N THR A 239 -3.03 -8.45 23.20
CA THR A 239 -2.73 -9.66 22.44
C THR A 239 -1.21 -9.81 22.43
N PRO A 240 -0.64 -10.88 23.01
CA PRO A 240 0.79 -11.10 22.93
C PRO A 240 1.24 -11.38 21.49
N ASP A 241 2.50 -11.07 21.18
CA ASP A 241 3.08 -11.15 19.83
C ASP A 241 2.85 -12.53 19.18
N PHE A 242 3.07 -13.63 19.91
CA PHE A 242 2.86 -15.01 19.39
C PHE A 242 1.40 -15.33 18.96
N ARG A 243 0.45 -14.44 19.26
CA ARG A 243 -0.97 -14.54 18.90
C ARG A 243 -1.45 -13.38 18.05
N ASP A 244 -0.59 -12.40 17.79
CA ASP A 244 -0.93 -11.19 17.09
C ASP A 244 -0.35 -11.23 15.67
N PRO A 245 -1.20 -11.39 14.63
CA PRO A 245 -0.73 -11.41 13.25
C PRO A 245 -0.12 -10.08 12.74
N ASP A 246 -0.09 -9.03 13.56
CA ASP A 246 0.52 -7.71 13.33
C ASP A 246 1.10 -7.16 14.66
N SER A 247 2.22 -7.73 15.12
CA SER A 247 2.79 -7.56 16.48
C SER A 247 3.07 -6.10 16.87
N ASP A 248 3.30 -5.20 15.92
CA ASP A 248 3.51 -3.76 16.18
C ASP A 248 2.35 -2.86 15.72
N ASN A 249 1.31 -3.47 15.15
CA ASN A 249 0.10 -2.86 14.60
C ASN A 249 0.39 -1.71 13.62
N ASP A 250 1.45 -1.81 12.82
CA ASP A 250 1.75 -0.85 11.74
C ASP A 250 0.90 -1.06 10.47
N GLY A 251 0.20 -2.21 10.39
CA GLY A 251 -0.68 -2.63 9.30
C GLY A 251 -0.06 -3.54 8.27
N LEU A 252 1.22 -3.83 8.40
CA LEU A 252 1.92 -4.82 7.62
C LEU A 252 2.04 -6.07 8.49
N SER A 253 1.07 -6.98 8.37
CA SER A 253 1.09 -8.26 9.09
C SER A 253 2.47 -8.94 9.11
N ASP A 254 2.80 -9.58 10.21
CA ASP A 254 4.09 -10.23 10.48
C ASP A 254 4.47 -11.24 9.38
N ALA A 255 3.51 -11.98 8.81
CA ALA A 255 3.75 -12.85 7.66
C ALA A 255 4.27 -12.12 6.39
N ASN A 256 3.83 -10.88 6.15
CA ASN A 256 4.35 -10.03 5.08
C ASN A 256 5.71 -9.44 5.45
N GLU A 257 5.95 -9.18 6.72
CA GLU A 257 7.22 -8.71 7.25
C GLU A 257 8.31 -9.76 7.16
N PHE A 258 7.99 -11.01 7.50
CA PHE A 258 8.85 -12.16 7.24
C PHE A 258 9.26 -12.23 5.76
N ALA A 259 8.31 -11.98 4.85
CA ALA A 259 8.57 -11.97 3.41
C ALA A 259 9.39 -10.76 2.95
N ALA A 260 9.23 -9.60 3.60
CA ALA A 260 9.99 -8.37 3.35
C ALA A 260 11.37 -8.36 4.04
N GLY A 261 11.54 -9.20 5.08
CA GLY A 261 12.68 -9.23 5.99
C GLY A 261 12.71 -8.05 6.97
N THR A 262 11.56 -7.48 7.33
CA THR A 262 11.42 -6.41 8.34
C THR A 262 11.35 -7.01 9.76
N ASP A 263 11.35 -6.14 10.76
CA ASP A 263 11.27 -6.49 12.19
C ASP A 263 9.81 -6.36 12.64
N PRO A 264 9.10 -7.48 12.95
CA PRO A 264 7.66 -7.45 13.23
C PRO A 264 7.26 -6.70 14.50
N THR A 265 8.25 -6.37 15.32
CA THR A 265 8.04 -5.64 16.58
C THR A 265 8.34 -4.14 16.44
N ASN A 266 8.60 -3.65 15.22
CA ASN A 266 9.04 -2.28 14.99
C ASN A 266 8.49 -1.67 13.68
N PRO A 267 7.62 -0.64 13.77
CA PRO A 267 6.82 -0.16 12.63
C PRO A 267 7.62 0.63 11.58
N ASP A 268 8.93 0.77 11.78
CA ASP A 268 9.90 1.46 10.93
C ASP A 268 11.25 0.77 11.14
N SER A 269 11.47 -0.33 10.43
CA SER A 269 12.60 -1.25 10.62
C SER A 269 13.96 -0.58 10.48
N ASP A 270 14.10 0.39 9.57
CA ASP A 270 15.35 1.09 9.34
C ASP A 270 15.49 2.46 10.03
N GLY A 271 14.39 2.95 10.61
CA GLY A 271 14.33 4.11 11.48
C GLY A 271 14.46 5.46 10.74
N ASP A 272 14.02 5.53 9.48
CA ASP A 272 14.10 6.73 8.67
C ASP A 272 12.90 7.69 8.80
N GLY A 273 11.82 7.23 9.45
CA GLY A 273 10.61 7.96 9.73
C GLY A 273 9.45 7.70 8.76
N VAL A 274 9.61 6.78 7.80
CA VAL A 274 8.52 6.20 7.00
C VAL A 274 8.24 4.79 7.51
N SER A 275 6.96 4.42 7.68
CA SER A 275 6.63 3.09 8.21
C SER A 275 6.80 1.98 7.16
N ASP A 276 7.01 0.76 7.63
CA ASP A 276 7.25 -0.40 6.79
C ASP A 276 6.05 -0.69 5.88
N LEU A 277 4.83 -0.51 6.38
CA LEU A 277 3.60 -0.54 5.56
C LEU A 277 3.65 0.41 4.34
N ILE A 278 4.05 1.66 4.54
CA ILE A 278 4.07 2.66 3.46
C ILE A 278 5.14 2.30 2.43
N GLU A 279 6.29 1.84 2.91
CA GLU A 279 7.40 1.41 2.07
C GLU A 279 7.05 0.19 1.22
N PHE A 280 6.45 -0.82 1.85
CA PHE A 280 5.93 -2.00 1.17
C PHE A 280 4.91 -1.63 0.09
N ALA A 281 3.96 -0.74 0.41
CA ALA A 281 2.95 -0.25 -0.54
C ALA A 281 3.56 0.60 -1.68
N ALA A 282 4.62 1.35 -1.39
CA ALA A 282 5.37 2.13 -2.38
C ALA A 282 6.32 1.27 -3.24
N GLY A 283 6.54 0.00 -2.87
CA GLY A 283 7.51 -0.90 -3.50
C GLY A 283 8.94 -0.47 -3.24
N THR A 284 9.19 0.18 -2.11
CA THR A 284 10.52 0.51 -1.61
C THR A 284 11.06 -0.60 -0.70
N ASN A 285 12.30 -0.48 -0.25
CA ASN A 285 12.91 -1.43 0.65
C ASN A 285 12.86 -0.89 2.10
N PRO A 286 12.00 -1.45 2.98
CA PRO A 286 11.86 -0.97 4.36
C PRO A 286 13.08 -1.23 5.27
N ASN A 287 14.10 -1.89 4.73
CA ASN A 287 15.37 -2.16 5.40
C ASN A 287 16.52 -1.25 4.92
N ASP A 288 16.23 -0.23 4.10
CA ASP A 288 17.22 0.72 3.58
C ASP A 288 16.70 2.16 3.65
N ALA A 289 17.17 2.87 4.68
CA ALA A 289 16.81 4.27 5.01
C ALA A 289 17.08 5.30 3.89
N THR A 290 17.62 4.87 2.76
CA THR A 290 17.84 5.70 1.57
C THR A 290 16.89 5.37 0.41
N ASP A 291 16.06 4.34 0.53
CA ASP A 291 15.16 3.85 -0.50
C ASP A 291 13.68 4.17 -0.25
N ASN A 292 13.30 5.01 0.70
CA ASN A 292 11.90 5.31 1.02
C ASN A 292 11.18 6.28 0.02
N PRO A 293 9.83 6.35 0.02
CA PRO A 293 9.06 7.22 -0.87
C PRO A 293 9.39 8.72 -0.73
N GLN A 294 9.71 9.22 0.47
CA GLN A 294 10.11 10.63 0.64
C GLN A 294 11.45 10.92 -0.04
N ALA A 295 12.44 10.03 0.07
CA ALA A 295 13.74 10.12 -0.61
C ALA A 295 13.58 10.08 -2.14
N LYS A 296 12.50 9.47 -2.62
CA LYS A 296 12.11 9.33 -4.03
C LYS A 296 11.31 10.52 -4.55
N GLY A 297 10.99 11.48 -3.67
CA GLY A 297 10.28 12.72 -3.98
C GLY A 297 8.77 12.56 -4.02
N ASP A 298 8.22 11.58 -3.32
CA ASP A 298 6.79 11.48 -3.01
C ASP A 298 6.50 12.03 -1.60
N PHE A 299 5.23 12.23 -1.30
CA PHE A 299 4.79 12.83 -0.04
C PHE A 299 4.24 11.76 0.91
N VAL A 300 4.58 11.86 2.19
CA VAL A 300 4.06 10.96 3.23
C VAL A 300 3.51 11.78 4.39
N PHE A 301 2.28 11.50 4.79
CA PHE A 301 1.58 12.15 5.90
C PHE A 301 0.90 11.13 6.81
N VAL A 302 1.14 11.24 8.10
CA VAL A 302 0.38 10.53 9.13
C VAL A 302 -0.76 11.44 9.60
N VAL A 303 -2.01 10.98 9.46
CA VAL A 303 -3.25 11.74 9.67
C VAL A 303 -4.14 11.11 10.76
N PRO A 304 -3.73 11.16 12.05
CA PRO A 304 -4.50 10.52 13.11
C PRO A 304 -5.85 11.20 13.36
N TYR A 305 -6.81 10.43 13.86
CA TYR A 305 -8.17 10.91 14.04
C TYR A 305 -8.28 11.96 15.14
N GLN A 306 -8.75 13.15 14.76
CA GLN A 306 -8.89 14.32 15.64
C GLN A 306 -7.58 14.83 16.27
N GLU A 307 -6.43 14.37 15.77
CA GLU A 307 -5.10 14.81 16.20
C GLU A 307 -4.37 15.54 15.06
N PRO A 308 -3.27 16.26 15.34
CA PRO A 308 -2.50 16.96 14.33
C PRO A 308 -1.86 16.03 13.30
N THR A 309 -2.01 16.37 12.02
CA THR A 309 -1.30 15.71 10.92
C THR A 309 0.21 15.96 10.99
N THR A 310 1.01 14.94 10.69
CA THR A 310 2.48 14.99 10.71
C THR A 310 3.06 14.49 9.39
N PRO A 311 3.92 15.27 8.70
CA PRO A 311 4.17 16.70 8.95
C PRO A 311 2.93 17.56 8.64
N PRO A 312 2.83 18.79 9.18
CA PRO A 312 1.69 19.68 8.91
C PRO A 312 1.66 20.23 7.48
N ASP A 313 2.79 20.22 6.79
CA ASP A 313 2.98 20.60 5.40
C ASP A 313 4.27 19.97 4.86
N ASP A 314 4.31 19.75 3.55
CA ASP A 314 5.53 19.34 2.86
C ASP A 314 5.65 20.03 1.49
N THR A 315 6.88 20.19 1.00
CA THR A 315 7.22 20.94 -0.21
C THR A 315 8.18 20.15 -1.10
N LEU A 316 7.75 19.82 -2.32
CA LEU A 316 8.62 19.15 -3.29
C LEU A 316 8.76 19.94 -4.60
N GLU A 317 9.91 19.73 -5.24
CA GLU A 317 10.26 20.33 -6.52
C GLU A 317 9.68 19.50 -7.66
N PHE A 318 8.91 20.16 -8.52
CA PHE A 318 8.37 19.56 -9.73
C PHE A 318 9.12 20.05 -10.96
N ARG A 319 9.36 19.14 -11.89
CA ARG A 319 9.89 19.51 -13.20
C ARG A 319 8.79 20.12 -14.06
N THR A 320 9.21 21.01 -14.94
CA THR A 320 8.31 21.66 -15.90
C THR A 320 8.79 21.51 -17.33
N SER A 321 9.63 20.50 -17.57
CA SER A 321 10.06 20.13 -18.91
C SER A 321 8.93 19.38 -19.64
N VAL A 322 8.66 19.75 -20.89
CA VAL A 322 7.62 19.11 -21.70
C VAL A 322 7.98 17.66 -21.98
N GLN A 323 7.11 16.74 -21.57
CA GLN A 323 7.33 15.30 -21.77
C GLN A 323 6.76 14.77 -23.10
N PHE A 324 5.61 15.29 -23.51
CA PHE A 324 4.88 14.87 -24.69
C PHE A 324 4.74 16.05 -25.66
N ALA A 325 5.17 15.87 -26.91
CA ALA A 325 4.94 16.85 -27.96
C ALA A 325 4.55 16.19 -29.29
N ASP A 326 3.73 16.90 -30.05
CA ASP A 326 3.24 16.47 -31.35
C ASP A 326 3.58 17.53 -32.38
N VAL A 327 4.41 17.18 -33.37
CA VAL A 327 4.87 18.10 -34.41
C VAL A 327 4.19 17.77 -35.74
N TYR A 328 3.26 18.64 -36.14
CA TYR A 328 2.60 18.54 -37.43
C TYR A 328 3.26 19.47 -38.46
N PHE A 329 3.79 18.89 -39.53
CA PHE A 329 4.38 19.66 -40.62
C PHE A 329 3.33 20.01 -41.67
N LEU A 330 3.25 21.28 -42.06
CA LEU A 330 2.37 21.77 -43.10
C LEU A 330 3.22 22.37 -44.22
N PHE A 331 3.35 21.62 -45.31
CA PHE A 331 4.22 21.98 -46.43
C PHE A 331 3.48 22.67 -47.55
N ASP A 332 4.11 23.71 -48.08
CA ASP A 332 3.87 24.23 -49.41
C ASP A 332 4.55 23.32 -50.47
N GLU A 333 3.75 22.74 -51.37
CA GLU A 333 4.22 21.82 -52.41
C GLU A 333 4.51 22.50 -53.77
N THR A 334 4.78 23.81 -53.78
CA THR A 334 5.22 24.52 -54.99
C THR A 334 6.54 23.97 -55.56
N GLY A 335 6.73 24.13 -56.86
CA GLY A 335 7.99 23.76 -57.51
C GLY A 335 9.21 24.55 -57.02
N SER A 336 9.02 25.73 -56.42
CA SER A 336 10.09 26.52 -55.83
C SER A 336 10.62 25.92 -54.52
N MET A 337 9.77 25.20 -53.76
CA MET A 337 10.12 24.53 -52.50
C MET A 337 10.83 23.16 -52.67
N SER A 338 11.28 22.82 -53.89
CA SER A 338 11.79 21.48 -54.21
C SER A 338 13.07 21.08 -53.46
N GLN A 339 13.88 22.05 -53.02
CA GLN A 339 15.11 21.80 -52.27
C GLN A 339 14.81 21.57 -50.78
N GLU A 340 13.96 22.41 -50.20
CA GLU A 340 13.43 22.31 -48.83
C GLU A 340 12.72 20.97 -48.63
N PHE A 341 11.91 20.58 -49.62
CA PHE A 341 11.26 19.29 -49.72
C PHE A 341 12.24 18.12 -49.60
N THR A 342 13.31 18.16 -50.41
CA THR A 342 14.30 17.09 -50.47
C THR A 342 15.09 17.02 -49.17
N ALA A 343 15.38 18.18 -48.56
CA ALA A 343 16.05 18.26 -47.27
C ALA A 343 15.18 17.63 -46.17
N MET A 344 13.90 18.01 -46.05
CA MET A 344 13.01 17.50 -45.00
C MET A 344 12.66 16.02 -45.18
N SER A 345 12.31 15.57 -46.38
CA SER A 345 11.97 14.15 -46.64
C SER A 345 13.12 13.18 -46.34
N THR A 346 14.37 13.65 -46.33
CA THR A 346 15.53 12.82 -45.98
C THR A 346 15.99 12.99 -44.54
N SER A 347 15.64 14.12 -43.90
CA SER A 347 16.20 14.52 -42.61
C SER A 347 15.19 14.51 -41.46
N VAL A 348 13.88 14.38 -41.69
CA VAL A 348 12.88 14.26 -40.60
C VAL A 348 13.24 13.17 -39.57
N PRO A 349 13.64 11.94 -39.95
CA PRO A 349 14.04 10.94 -38.96
C PRO A 349 15.23 11.39 -38.10
N THR A 350 16.21 12.09 -38.69
CA THR A 350 17.36 12.64 -37.94
C THR A 350 16.98 13.85 -37.09
N ILE A 351 16.05 14.70 -37.54
CA ILE A 351 15.52 15.83 -36.74
C ILE A 351 14.86 15.29 -35.48
N ILE A 352 14.01 14.29 -35.62
CA ILE A 352 13.29 13.69 -34.50
C ILE A 352 14.23 12.93 -33.58
N SER A 353 15.21 12.19 -34.12
CA SER A 353 16.24 11.54 -33.30
C SER A 353 17.09 12.53 -32.50
N ASP A 354 17.34 13.73 -33.01
CA ASP A 354 18.13 14.75 -32.29
C ASP A 354 17.30 15.50 -31.24
N LEU A 355 15.97 15.56 -31.42
CA LEU A 355 15.04 16.21 -30.49
C LEU A 355 14.54 15.27 -29.39
N LYS A 356 14.53 13.96 -29.63
CA LYS A 356 14.06 12.95 -28.69
C LYS A 356 15.09 12.70 -27.58
N CYS A 357 14.63 12.54 -26.34
CA CYS A 357 15.52 12.10 -25.26
C CYS A 357 15.99 10.66 -25.51
N ASN A 358 17.25 10.37 -25.18
CA ASN A 358 17.78 9.03 -25.29
C ASN A 358 17.19 8.14 -24.19
N ASP A 359 16.57 7.03 -24.60
CA ASP A 359 16.08 5.99 -23.68
C ASP A 359 17.24 5.04 -23.33
N THR A 360 17.53 4.91 -22.04
CA THR A 360 18.61 4.04 -21.55
C THR A 360 18.13 2.61 -21.32
N GLY A 361 16.81 2.39 -21.31
CA GLY A 361 16.16 1.08 -21.22
C GLY A 361 16.24 0.42 -19.85
N ALA A 362 16.77 1.11 -18.83
CA ALA A 362 16.63 0.69 -17.44
C ALA A 362 15.16 0.85 -17.03
N ALA A 363 14.55 -0.19 -16.46
CA ALA A 363 13.22 -0.08 -15.90
C ALA A 363 13.27 0.82 -14.67
N CYS A 364 12.26 1.66 -14.50
CA CYS A 364 12.13 2.54 -13.36
C CYS A 364 10.67 2.74 -13.02
N LEU A 365 10.41 3.03 -11.76
CA LEU A 365 9.15 3.58 -11.29
C LEU A 365 9.30 5.09 -11.00
N ILE A 366 10.52 5.52 -10.72
CA ILE A 366 10.88 6.82 -10.14
C ILE A 366 12.29 7.25 -10.57
N ASP A 367 12.62 8.51 -10.36
CA ASP A 367 13.89 9.07 -10.88
C ASP A 367 15.14 8.55 -10.17
N SER A 368 15.05 8.14 -8.91
CA SER A 368 16.18 7.60 -8.14
C SER A 368 16.64 6.24 -8.64
N ASP A 369 15.77 5.49 -9.33
CA ASP A 369 16.13 4.26 -10.05
C ASP A 369 17.08 4.55 -11.22
N CYS A 370 17.13 5.81 -11.66
CA CYS A 370 17.87 6.25 -12.81
C CYS A 370 19.21 6.90 -12.44
N ALA A 371 20.16 6.93 -13.38
CA ALA A 371 21.48 7.52 -13.13
C ALA A 371 21.41 9.05 -12.93
N MET A 372 22.52 9.65 -12.44
CA MET A 372 22.66 11.07 -12.05
C MET A 372 22.29 12.15 -13.10
N ASN A 373 21.87 11.81 -14.33
CA ASN A 373 21.32 12.74 -15.34
C ASN A 373 20.19 12.08 -16.15
N GLU A 374 19.46 11.17 -15.52
CA GLU A 374 18.34 10.44 -16.10
C GLU A 374 17.11 10.67 -15.23
N ILE A 375 15.94 10.58 -15.84
CA ILE A 375 14.64 10.64 -15.16
C ILE A 375 13.84 9.40 -15.52
N CYS A 376 12.90 9.03 -14.67
CA CYS A 376 11.96 7.98 -15.01
C CYS A 376 10.84 8.54 -15.88
N PHE A 377 10.70 8.02 -17.09
CA PHE A 377 9.62 8.44 -17.96
C PHE A 377 8.39 7.55 -17.74
N SER A 378 7.36 8.13 -17.11
CA SER A 378 6.09 7.44 -16.79
C SER A 378 5.36 6.89 -18.03
N GLY A 379 5.62 7.44 -19.23
CA GLY A 379 5.04 6.93 -20.48
C GLY A 379 5.56 5.56 -20.92
N THR A 380 6.80 5.20 -20.56
CA THR A 380 7.41 3.90 -20.91
C THR A 380 7.82 3.05 -19.71
N GLY A 381 7.90 3.64 -18.51
CA GLY A 381 8.47 2.99 -17.32
C GLY A 381 9.97 2.74 -17.46
N THR A 382 10.66 3.58 -18.23
CA THR A 382 12.10 3.46 -18.45
C THR A 382 12.84 4.77 -18.21
N CYS A 383 14.09 4.65 -17.78
CA CYS A 383 14.98 5.78 -17.60
C CYS A 383 15.31 6.41 -18.95
N VAL A 384 15.15 7.73 -19.02
CA VAL A 384 15.52 8.56 -20.17
C VAL A 384 16.45 9.67 -19.73
N GLU A 385 17.28 10.17 -20.64
CA GLU A 385 18.11 11.36 -20.38
C GLU A 385 17.23 12.53 -19.91
N ASP A 386 17.65 13.21 -18.84
CA ASP A 386 16.90 14.30 -18.25
C ASP A 386 16.68 15.44 -19.27
N PRO A 387 15.41 15.76 -19.61
CA PRO A 387 15.06 16.82 -20.55
C PRO A 387 15.62 18.20 -20.19
N LEU A 388 15.92 18.48 -18.92
CA LEU A 388 16.49 19.74 -18.48
C LEU A 388 17.98 19.86 -18.84
N THR A 389 18.74 18.80 -18.65
CA THR A 389 20.21 18.78 -18.80
C THR A 389 20.67 18.22 -20.15
N ALA A 390 19.79 17.52 -20.87
CA ALA A 390 20.07 16.91 -22.17
C ALA A 390 20.60 17.91 -23.21
N ASN A 391 21.37 17.38 -24.17
CA ASN A 391 21.94 18.15 -25.28
C ASN A 391 22.74 19.40 -24.82
N MET A 392 23.55 19.26 -23.75
CA MET A 392 24.30 20.36 -23.13
C MET A 392 23.39 21.50 -22.64
N GLY A 393 22.22 21.15 -22.11
CA GLY A 393 21.21 22.09 -21.66
C GLY A 393 20.44 22.75 -22.79
N ALA A 394 20.43 22.20 -24.00
CA ALA A 394 19.49 22.57 -25.06
C ALA A 394 18.11 21.90 -24.89
N GLY A 395 18.07 20.76 -24.21
CA GLY A 395 16.88 20.00 -23.87
C GLY A 395 16.48 18.96 -24.92
N CYS A 396 15.49 18.14 -24.58
CA CYS A 396 14.90 17.12 -25.44
C CYS A 396 13.44 16.85 -25.03
N VAL A 397 12.71 16.08 -25.83
CA VAL A 397 11.35 15.63 -25.51
C VAL A 397 11.30 14.10 -25.49
N PRO A 398 10.91 13.45 -24.38
CA PRO A 398 10.83 11.99 -24.28
C PRO A 398 9.94 11.32 -25.33
N ASP A 399 8.73 11.84 -25.55
CA ASP A 399 7.80 11.28 -26.53
C ASP A 399 7.34 12.32 -27.56
N LEU A 400 7.75 12.09 -28.81
CA LEU A 400 7.57 13.01 -29.93
C LEU A 400 6.90 12.28 -31.10
N TRP A 401 5.69 12.72 -31.47
CA TRP A 401 5.01 12.23 -32.66
C TRP A 401 5.11 13.22 -33.81
N THR A 402 5.08 12.71 -35.03
CA THR A 402 5.10 13.54 -36.24
C THR A 402 4.02 13.15 -37.22
N GLY A 403 3.55 14.15 -37.95
CA GLY A 403 2.60 14.00 -39.04
C GLY A 403 2.84 15.06 -40.10
N VAL A 404 2.22 14.88 -41.26
CA VAL A 404 2.40 15.84 -42.37
C VAL A 404 1.10 16.10 -43.10
N GLY A 405 0.90 17.36 -43.45
CA GLY A 405 -0.12 17.87 -44.33
C GLY A 405 0.51 18.75 -45.41
N ARG A 406 -0.31 19.08 -46.41
CA ARG A 406 0.14 19.83 -47.57
C ARG A 406 -0.85 20.87 -48.03
N PHE A 407 -0.34 21.86 -48.74
CA PHE A 407 -1.11 22.77 -49.58
C PHE A 407 -0.32 23.15 -50.84
N ASN A 408 -1.03 23.47 -51.91
CA ASN A 408 -0.46 23.88 -53.20
C ASN A 408 -1.33 24.99 -53.85
N ASN A 409 -2.58 25.13 -53.39
CA ASN A 409 -3.49 26.20 -53.75
C ASN A 409 -4.56 26.37 -52.66
N CYS A 410 -5.38 27.41 -52.79
CA CYS A 410 -6.45 27.75 -51.86
C CYS A 410 -7.56 26.71 -51.62
N ASN A 411 -7.56 25.55 -52.28
CA ASN A 411 -8.52 24.46 -52.08
C ASN A 411 -7.87 23.06 -52.14
N THR A 412 -6.55 22.94 -52.01
CA THR A 412 -5.82 21.65 -52.04
C THR A 412 -5.17 21.30 -50.72
N TYR A 413 -5.69 21.84 -49.62
CA TYR A 413 -5.32 21.41 -48.27
C TYR A 413 -5.62 19.93 -48.10
N GLN A 414 -4.62 19.13 -47.72
CA GLN A 414 -4.80 17.70 -47.50
C GLN A 414 -4.00 17.26 -46.29
N HIS A 415 -4.62 16.37 -45.52
CA HIS A 415 -3.95 15.57 -44.53
C HIS A 415 -3.29 14.36 -45.22
N ASN A 416 -1.97 14.27 -45.22
CA ASN A 416 -1.27 13.14 -45.84
C ASN A 416 -1.08 12.00 -44.84
N VAL A 417 -0.57 12.32 -43.64
CA VAL A 417 -0.28 11.36 -42.56
C VAL A 417 -0.65 11.97 -41.21
N ALA A 418 -1.36 11.18 -40.40
CA ALA A 418 -1.71 11.48 -39.01
C ALA A 418 -0.48 11.49 -38.13
N LEU A 419 -0.55 12.21 -37.01
CA LEU A 419 0.47 12.15 -35.97
C LEU A 419 0.67 10.71 -35.52
N GLN A 420 1.93 10.29 -35.51
CA GLN A 420 2.34 8.91 -35.20
C GLN A 420 3.83 8.88 -34.82
N SER A 421 4.28 7.76 -34.24
CA SER A 421 5.59 7.64 -33.59
C SER A 421 6.79 7.28 -34.50
N ASP A 422 6.58 6.77 -35.73
CA ASP A 422 7.65 6.45 -36.69
C ASP A 422 7.90 7.62 -37.67
N PRO A 423 8.93 8.46 -37.45
CA PRO A 423 9.19 9.62 -38.30
C PRO A 423 9.47 9.28 -39.78
N THR A 424 9.81 8.02 -40.09
CA THR A 424 10.02 7.55 -41.47
C THR A 424 8.73 7.57 -42.28
N VAL A 425 7.59 7.30 -41.65
CA VAL A 425 6.27 7.37 -42.30
C VAL A 425 5.95 8.81 -42.71
N THR A 426 6.18 9.76 -41.80
CA THR A 426 6.05 11.20 -42.07
C THR A 426 6.99 11.63 -43.18
N ALA A 427 8.26 11.23 -43.12
CA ALA A 427 9.28 11.57 -44.10
C ALA A 427 8.93 11.09 -45.52
N ASN A 428 8.42 9.88 -45.66
CA ASN A 428 8.00 9.30 -46.94
C ASN A 428 6.71 9.93 -47.51
N ALA A 429 5.88 10.53 -46.65
CA ALA A 429 4.64 11.18 -47.04
C ALA A 429 4.81 12.65 -47.45
N ILE A 430 5.99 13.22 -47.23
CA ILE A 430 6.43 14.46 -47.84
C ILE A 430 6.63 14.13 -49.33
N GLY A 431 5.71 14.57 -50.22
CA GLY A 431 5.78 14.46 -51.70
C GLY A 431 5.82 15.81 -52.46
N ASN A 432 6.43 15.88 -53.65
CA ASN A 432 6.38 17.07 -54.52
C ASN A 432 5.26 16.91 -55.56
N THR A 433 4.36 17.89 -55.72
CA THR A 433 3.16 17.75 -56.59
C THR A 433 3.02 18.73 -57.75
N GLY A 434 4.07 19.46 -58.14
CA GLY A 434 4.12 20.10 -59.46
C GLY A 434 3.93 21.63 -59.47
N PRO A 435 3.45 22.23 -60.58
CA PRO A 435 3.51 23.69 -60.76
C PRO A 435 2.55 24.40 -59.80
N GLY A 436 3.11 25.22 -58.91
CA GLY A 436 2.40 26.03 -57.92
C GLY A 436 1.37 27.00 -58.52
N SER A 437 0.43 27.47 -57.71
CA SER A 437 -0.61 28.41 -58.14
C SER A 437 -0.83 29.49 -57.06
N ALA A 438 -2.07 29.92 -56.80
CA ALA A 438 -2.31 30.89 -55.73
C ALA A 438 -2.37 30.19 -54.38
N GLU A 439 -1.33 30.37 -53.55
CA GLU A 439 -1.29 29.87 -52.18
C GLU A 439 -2.09 30.76 -51.20
N SER A 440 -2.73 30.14 -50.21
CA SER A 440 -3.21 30.87 -49.04
C SER A 440 -2.61 30.28 -47.76
N VAL A 441 -1.51 30.90 -47.35
CA VAL A 441 -0.70 30.58 -46.16
C VAL A 441 -1.44 30.85 -44.85
N VAL A 442 -2.49 31.67 -44.86
CA VAL A 442 -3.32 31.95 -43.68
C VAL A 442 -4.42 30.92 -43.48
N GLN A 443 -5.03 30.46 -44.58
CA GLN A 443 -6.12 29.48 -44.52
C GLN A 443 -5.62 28.08 -44.18
N SER A 444 -4.40 27.69 -44.57
CA SER A 444 -3.85 26.36 -44.27
C SER A 444 -3.73 26.08 -42.76
N PRO A 445 -3.08 26.93 -41.94
CA PRO A 445 -3.04 26.75 -40.49
C PRO A 445 -4.43 26.83 -39.83
N ALA A 446 -5.29 27.74 -40.30
CA ALA A 446 -6.67 27.83 -39.80
C ALA A 446 -7.43 26.52 -40.02
N CYS A 447 -7.22 25.87 -41.16
CA CYS A 447 -7.78 24.58 -41.50
C CYS A 447 -7.28 23.44 -40.60
N VAL A 448 -6.00 23.45 -40.23
CA VAL A 448 -5.42 22.47 -39.30
C VAL A 448 -5.97 22.62 -37.89
N ALA A 449 -6.26 23.86 -37.47
CA ALA A 449 -6.87 24.13 -36.18
C ALA A 449 -8.38 23.84 -36.16
N ASP A 450 -9.10 24.27 -37.19
CA ASP A 450 -10.54 24.09 -37.32
C ASP A 450 -10.93 23.78 -38.77
N PRO A 451 -11.18 22.50 -39.08
CA PRO A 451 -11.60 22.04 -40.41
C PRO A 451 -12.88 22.70 -40.94
N THR A 452 -13.72 23.28 -40.05
CA THR A 452 -14.95 23.97 -40.47
C THR A 452 -14.67 25.30 -41.16
N ILE A 453 -13.49 25.88 -40.96
CA ILE A 453 -13.02 27.10 -41.63
C ILE A 453 -12.64 26.80 -43.10
N CYS A 454 -12.43 25.53 -43.45
CA CYS A 454 -12.01 25.14 -44.79
C CYS A 454 -13.13 25.25 -45.83
N THR A 455 -12.83 25.87 -46.97
CA THR A 455 -13.76 26.08 -48.09
C THR A 455 -14.03 24.82 -48.92
N ASN A 456 -13.25 23.74 -48.74
CA ASN A 456 -13.15 22.59 -49.65
C ASN A 456 -13.57 21.21 -49.04
N ASN A 457 -14.67 21.17 -48.28
CA ASN A 457 -15.29 20.00 -47.62
C ASN A 457 -14.76 19.71 -46.19
N PRO A 458 -15.48 20.14 -45.13
CA PRO A 458 -14.97 20.31 -43.77
C PRO A 458 -14.98 19.04 -42.88
N SER A 459 -14.86 17.82 -43.45
CA SER A 459 -15.03 16.60 -42.63
C SER A 459 -13.72 16.03 -42.08
N CYS A 460 -13.57 16.02 -40.74
CA CYS A 460 -12.75 15.03 -40.03
C CYS A 460 -13.44 13.67 -40.13
N SER A 461 -13.23 12.95 -41.23
CA SER A 461 -13.70 11.57 -41.32
C SER A 461 -12.50 10.63 -41.20
N ALA A 462 -12.54 9.75 -40.20
CA ALA A 462 -11.66 8.58 -40.11
C ALA A 462 -12.01 7.49 -41.15
N ASP A 463 -12.99 7.75 -42.03
CA ASP A 463 -13.41 6.83 -43.09
C ASP A 463 -12.40 6.86 -44.26
N PRO A 464 -11.68 5.75 -44.51
CA PRO A 464 -10.71 5.67 -45.62
C PRO A 464 -11.35 5.77 -47.02
N SER A 465 -12.68 5.80 -47.12
CA SER A 465 -13.41 6.04 -48.37
C SER A 465 -13.63 7.53 -48.70
N VAL A 466 -13.37 8.43 -47.74
CA VAL A 466 -13.36 9.88 -47.97
C VAL A 466 -11.98 10.27 -48.51
N ALA A 467 -11.91 10.54 -49.81
CA ALA A 467 -10.68 11.00 -50.44
C ALA A 467 -10.28 12.38 -49.90
N ASN A 468 -9.16 12.43 -49.16
CA ASN A 468 -8.48 13.61 -48.64
C ASN A 468 -9.23 14.38 -47.52
N PRO A 469 -9.29 13.85 -46.29
CA PRO A 469 -9.74 14.64 -45.14
C PRO A 469 -8.82 15.85 -44.92
N VAL A 470 -9.39 16.98 -44.51
CA VAL A 470 -8.67 18.24 -44.30
C VAL A 470 -8.59 18.51 -42.80
N GLY A 471 -7.39 18.86 -42.31
CA GLY A 471 -7.27 19.62 -41.07
C GLY A 471 -7.36 18.85 -39.74
N CYS A 472 -7.26 17.52 -39.74
CA CYS A 472 -7.36 16.73 -38.50
C CYS A 472 -6.06 15.95 -38.29
N PRO A 473 -4.99 16.61 -37.78
CA PRO A 473 -3.68 15.99 -37.62
C PRO A 473 -3.68 14.84 -36.60
N GLY A 474 -4.66 14.80 -35.69
CA GLY A 474 -4.78 13.79 -34.65
C GLY A 474 -3.92 14.08 -33.43
N PHE A 475 -3.87 15.35 -32.99
CA PHE A 475 -3.13 15.74 -31.79
C PHE A 475 -3.59 14.95 -30.58
N ARG A 476 -2.63 14.39 -29.85
CA ARG A 476 -2.88 13.71 -28.58
C ARG A 476 -3.33 14.74 -27.53
N PRO A 477 -4.29 14.38 -26.65
CA PRO A 477 -4.74 15.28 -25.60
C PRO A 477 -3.62 15.66 -24.62
N GLU A 478 -2.69 14.74 -24.35
CA GLU A 478 -1.56 14.90 -23.44
C GLU A 478 -0.35 15.62 -24.05
N ALA A 479 -0.33 15.88 -25.36
CA ALA A 479 0.85 16.43 -26.04
C ALA A 479 0.78 17.93 -26.31
N VAL A 480 1.90 18.62 -26.15
CA VAL A 480 2.06 20.00 -26.61
C VAL A 480 1.98 20.02 -28.13
N ARG A 481 1.00 20.74 -28.65
CA ARG A 481 0.62 20.73 -30.07
C ARG A 481 1.45 21.76 -30.83
N ILE A 482 2.30 21.31 -31.74
CA ILE A 482 3.16 22.18 -32.54
C ILE A 482 2.79 22.07 -34.01
N LEU A 483 2.51 23.19 -34.65
CA LEU A 483 2.28 23.30 -36.09
C LEU A 483 3.42 24.07 -36.75
N ILE A 484 4.13 23.40 -37.66
CA ILE A 484 5.21 24.01 -38.44
C ILE A 484 4.73 24.25 -39.87
N SER A 485 4.52 25.51 -40.23
CA SER A 485 4.18 25.89 -41.61
C SER A 485 5.45 26.24 -42.37
N ILE A 486 5.68 25.57 -43.50
CA ILE A 486 6.90 25.70 -44.32
C ILE A 486 6.50 26.18 -45.71
N THR A 487 6.86 27.41 -46.07
CA THR A 487 6.42 28.05 -47.33
C THR A 487 7.34 29.18 -47.79
N ASP A 488 7.45 29.38 -49.09
CA ASP A 488 8.05 30.56 -49.70
C ASP A 488 7.01 31.55 -50.22
N ALA A 489 5.72 31.30 -50.01
CA ALA A 489 4.63 32.08 -50.58
C ALA A 489 4.14 33.22 -49.66
N ASP A 490 3.65 34.30 -50.27
CA ASP A 490 2.82 35.31 -49.60
C ASP A 490 1.34 34.86 -49.57
N ASN A 491 0.46 35.58 -48.85
CA ASN A 491 -0.96 35.20 -48.82
C ASN A 491 -1.71 35.71 -50.06
N GLN A 492 -1.83 34.86 -51.08
CA GLN A 492 -2.49 35.15 -52.35
C GLN A 492 -3.99 34.85 -52.35
N GLY A 493 -4.58 34.61 -51.16
CA GLY A 493 -5.98 34.24 -50.96
C GLY A 493 -7.03 35.17 -51.60
N GLY A 494 -6.68 36.43 -51.89
CA GLY A 494 -7.56 37.36 -52.62
C GLY A 494 -7.92 36.91 -54.04
N THR A 495 -7.16 35.98 -54.62
CA THR A 495 -7.42 35.41 -55.97
C THR A 495 -8.27 34.14 -55.94
N CYS A 496 -8.61 33.64 -54.75
CA CYS A 496 -9.13 32.29 -54.54
C CYS A 496 -10.65 32.16 -54.51
N GLY A 497 -11.37 33.28 -54.58
CA GLY A 497 -12.83 33.33 -54.69
C GLY A 497 -13.56 32.75 -53.46
N GLY A 498 -13.95 33.62 -52.54
CA GLY A 498 -14.63 33.22 -51.28
C GLY A 498 -14.26 34.16 -50.14
N THR A 499 -14.80 33.92 -48.94
CA THR A 499 -14.31 34.59 -47.72
C THR A 499 -13.17 33.75 -47.17
N VAL A 500 -11.93 34.13 -47.46
CA VAL A 500 -10.71 33.50 -46.91
C VAL A 500 -10.50 34.07 -45.50
N PRO A 501 -10.15 33.26 -44.49
CA PRO A 501 -9.89 33.76 -43.14
C PRO A 501 -8.75 34.78 -43.15
N ASP A 502 -8.87 35.81 -42.31
CA ASP A 502 -7.77 36.73 -42.05
C ASP A 502 -6.79 36.15 -41.00
N VAL A 503 -5.64 36.80 -40.85
CA VAL A 503 -4.59 36.37 -39.91
C VAL A 503 -5.16 36.24 -38.49
N GLN A 504 -6.02 37.17 -38.07
CA GLN A 504 -6.59 37.13 -36.72
C GLN A 504 -7.50 35.93 -36.52
N THR A 505 -8.32 35.59 -37.51
CA THR A 505 -9.20 34.41 -37.47
C THR A 505 -8.38 33.13 -37.40
N ALA A 506 -7.34 33.01 -38.23
CA ALA A 506 -6.44 31.86 -38.23
C ALA A 506 -5.66 31.72 -36.91
N GLY A 507 -5.09 32.81 -36.41
CA GLY A 507 -4.39 32.85 -35.14
C GLY A 507 -5.29 32.50 -33.96
N THR A 508 -6.51 33.05 -33.93
CA THR A 508 -7.50 32.73 -32.88
C THR A 508 -7.90 31.25 -32.92
N ALA A 509 -8.05 30.65 -34.11
CA ALA A 509 -8.33 29.23 -34.23
C ALA A 509 -7.19 28.36 -33.66
N LEU A 510 -5.94 28.70 -33.96
CA LEU A 510 -4.75 28.02 -33.40
C LEU A 510 -4.70 28.16 -31.87
N ALA A 511 -4.88 29.39 -31.36
CA ALA A 511 -4.87 29.68 -29.93
C ALA A 511 -5.96 28.92 -29.18
N ASN A 512 -7.19 28.87 -29.72
CA ASN A 512 -8.31 28.13 -29.13
C ASN A 512 -8.07 26.62 -29.04
N GLN A 513 -7.20 26.08 -29.91
CA GLN A 513 -6.81 24.67 -29.89
C GLN A 513 -5.50 24.42 -29.15
N GLY A 514 -4.89 25.44 -28.54
CA GLY A 514 -3.59 25.32 -27.88
C GLY A 514 -2.44 24.97 -28.82
N ILE A 515 -2.57 25.25 -30.13
CA ILE A 515 -1.56 24.91 -31.14
C ILE A 515 -0.51 26.02 -31.19
N LYS A 516 0.74 25.67 -30.85
CA LYS A 516 1.92 26.53 -30.98
C LYS A 516 2.34 26.60 -32.45
N PHE A 517 2.40 27.80 -33.00
CA PHE A 517 2.69 28.02 -34.42
C PHE A 517 4.15 28.41 -34.65
N ILE A 518 4.80 27.69 -35.57
CA ILE A 518 6.14 28.00 -36.10
C ILE A 518 6.02 28.28 -37.59
N GLY A 519 6.56 29.41 -38.04
CA GLY A 519 6.65 29.75 -39.46
C GLY A 519 8.07 29.65 -39.99
N LEU A 520 8.34 28.67 -40.84
CA LEU A 520 9.60 28.56 -41.58
C LEU A 520 9.39 29.11 -42.99
N TYR A 521 10.10 30.19 -43.33
CA TYR A 521 9.84 30.92 -44.56
C TYR A 521 11.03 30.95 -45.52
N GLY A 522 10.75 30.78 -46.81
CA GLY A 522 11.70 30.93 -47.90
C GLY A 522 11.77 32.36 -48.47
N THR A 523 12.48 32.52 -49.59
CA THR A 523 12.51 33.76 -50.39
C THR A 523 11.67 33.57 -51.65
N GLY A 524 10.35 33.77 -51.56
CA GLY A 524 9.44 33.74 -52.73
C GLY A 524 8.87 35.11 -53.09
N ASP A 525 7.95 35.11 -54.05
CA ASP A 525 7.58 36.28 -54.88
C ASP A 525 6.94 37.42 -54.06
N ASP A 526 7.71 38.48 -53.84
CA ASP A 526 7.34 39.61 -52.99
C ASP A 526 6.26 40.50 -53.67
N GLY A 527 5.01 40.44 -53.17
CA GLY A 527 4.11 41.59 -53.21
C GLY A 527 2.80 41.46 -54.00
N SER A 528 2.22 40.26 -54.09
CA SER A 528 0.89 40.07 -54.70
C SER A 528 -0.25 39.86 -53.69
N GLY A 529 0.09 39.53 -52.43
CA GLY A 529 -0.83 39.30 -51.32
C GLY A 529 -1.48 40.56 -50.75
N THR A 530 -2.72 40.41 -50.26
CA THR A 530 -3.55 41.53 -49.75
C THR A 530 -3.70 41.62 -48.23
N LEU A 531 -3.28 40.59 -47.47
CA LEU A 531 -3.46 40.51 -46.01
C LEU A 531 -2.11 40.49 -45.25
N CYS A 532 -1.16 39.67 -45.72
CA CYS A 532 0.26 39.72 -45.35
C CYS A 532 1.08 39.65 -46.65
N THR A 533 2.11 40.46 -46.74
CA THR A 533 2.71 40.89 -48.04
C THR A 533 3.98 40.16 -48.43
N THR A 534 4.61 39.47 -47.47
CA THR A 534 5.77 38.60 -47.68
C THR A 534 5.59 37.32 -46.86
N PRO A 535 6.28 36.22 -47.20
CA PRO A 535 6.24 34.99 -46.42
C PRO A 535 6.63 35.20 -44.95
N ALA A 536 7.65 36.03 -44.71
CA ALA A 536 8.10 36.42 -43.38
C ALA A 536 7.03 37.20 -42.60
N ASP A 537 6.35 38.15 -43.25
CA ASP A 537 5.27 38.94 -42.66
C ASP A 537 4.08 38.05 -42.28
N CYS A 538 3.73 37.07 -43.13
CA CYS A 538 2.69 36.09 -42.83
C CYS A 538 3.04 35.23 -41.60
N ALA A 539 4.27 34.68 -41.56
CA ALA A 539 4.75 33.89 -40.44
C ALA A 539 4.75 34.69 -39.11
N GLN A 540 5.24 35.93 -39.13
CA GLN A 540 5.29 36.79 -37.95
C GLN A 540 3.89 37.17 -37.45
N GLN A 541 2.99 37.59 -38.36
CA GLN A 541 1.64 37.99 -37.98
C GLN A 541 0.82 36.80 -37.45
N LEU A 542 0.96 35.60 -38.02
CA LEU A 542 0.32 34.39 -37.50
C LEU A 542 0.87 33.96 -36.14
N GLY A 543 2.19 34.04 -35.94
CA GLY A 543 2.81 33.78 -34.64
C GLY A 543 2.26 34.70 -33.55
N VAL A 544 2.18 36.01 -33.82
CA VAL A 544 1.58 36.98 -32.89
C VAL A 544 0.08 36.73 -32.68
N ALA A 545 -0.67 36.47 -33.75
CA ALA A 545 -2.12 36.27 -33.66
C ALA A 545 -2.52 34.95 -32.96
N SER A 546 -1.65 33.93 -33.01
CA SER A 546 -1.82 32.67 -32.27
C SER A 546 -1.38 32.76 -30.81
N GLY A 547 -0.69 33.84 -30.41
CA GLY A 547 -0.09 33.97 -29.08
C GLY A 547 1.18 33.13 -28.90
N THR A 548 1.73 32.55 -29.96
CA THR A 548 3.00 31.81 -29.91
C THR A 548 4.16 32.79 -30.02
N VAL A 549 4.50 33.43 -28.90
CA VAL A 549 5.57 34.42 -28.80
C VAL A 549 6.47 34.13 -27.60
N ASP A 550 7.73 34.56 -27.70
CA ASP A 550 8.67 34.47 -26.59
C ASP A 550 8.38 35.53 -25.50
N THR A 551 9.19 35.53 -24.44
CA THR A 551 9.10 36.51 -23.34
C THR A 551 9.30 37.98 -23.76
N MET A 552 9.86 38.22 -24.96
CA MET A 552 10.04 39.54 -25.56
C MET A 552 8.96 39.85 -26.61
N ASN A 553 7.87 39.08 -26.64
CA ASN A 553 6.80 39.15 -27.63
C ASN A 553 7.26 38.98 -29.09
N GLN A 554 8.35 38.25 -29.32
CA GLN A 554 8.81 37.90 -30.66
C GLN A 554 8.16 36.58 -31.12
N PRO A 555 7.59 36.52 -32.34
CA PRO A 555 7.05 35.28 -32.90
C PRO A 555 8.15 34.34 -33.38
N PHE A 556 7.86 33.03 -33.35
CA PHE A 556 8.75 31.97 -33.82
C PHE A 556 8.70 31.84 -35.35
N ALA A 557 9.36 32.78 -36.03
CA ALA A 557 9.44 32.86 -37.49
C ALA A 557 10.89 32.88 -37.96
N TYR A 558 11.32 31.87 -38.73
CA TYR A 558 12.72 31.68 -39.11
C TYR A 558 12.89 31.59 -40.63
N PRO A 559 13.96 32.21 -41.19
CA PRO A 559 14.33 31.97 -42.57
C PRO A 559 14.85 30.54 -42.74
N ALA A 560 14.31 29.82 -43.72
CA ALA A 560 14.56 28.39 -43.89
C ALA A 560 14.76 28.03 -45.37
N LEU A 561 15.88 28.51 -45.95
CA LEU A 561 16.20 28.30 -47.37
C LEU A 561 16.88 26.96 -47.61
N ASP A 562 16.47 26.25 -48.67
CA ASP A 562 17.06 25.02 -49.15
C ASP A 562 17.29 24.00 -48.00
N SER A 563 18.55 23.70 -47.68
CA SER A 563 18.91 22.76 -46.60
C SER A 563 18.85 23.37 -45.20
N GLN A 564 18.75 24.70 -45.05
CA GLN A 564 18.69 25.37 -43.75
C GLN A 564 17.39 25.07 -42.99
N VAL A 565 16.35 24.60 -43.69
CA VAL A 565 15.08 24.19 -43.09
C VAL A 565 15.25 23.12 -42.01
N VAL A 566 16.27 22.25 -42.15
CA VAL A 566 16.55 21.18 -41.18
C VAL A 566 17.01 21.76 -39.85
N ASP A 567 18.03 22.62 -39.87
CA ASP A 567 18.58 23.24 -38.66
C ASP A 567 17.58 24.24 -38.06
N ALA A 568 16.87 25.01 -38.89
CA ALA A 568 15.83 25.93 -38.45
C ALA A 568 14.67 25.19 -37.77
N THR A 569 14.27 24.01 -38.27
CA THR A 569 13.25 23.17 -37.61
C THR A 569 13.70 22.73 -36.22
N LYS A 570 14.93 22.21 -36.09
CA LYS A 570 15.47 21.78 -34.78
C LYS A 570 15.48 22.92 -33.77
N GLN A 571 16.03 24.06 -34.17
CA GLN A 571 16.10 25.25 -33.30
C GLN A 571 14.71 25.75 -32.92
N ALA A 572 13.80 25.85 -33.89
CA ALA A 572 12.45 26.37 -33.64
C ALA A 572 11.64 25.48 -32.69
N VAL A 573 11.74 24.15 -32.80
CA VAL A 573 11.03 23.23 -31.89
C VAL A 573 11.57 23.36 -30.46
N LEU A 574 12.89 23.36 -30.28
CA LEU A 574 13.50 23.54 -28.95
C LEU A 574 13.17 24.90 -28.33
N GLU A 575 13.22 25.97 -29.14
CA GLU A 575 12.87 27.31 -28.68
C GLU A 575 11.38 27.45 -28.36
N VAL A 576 10.48 26.74 -29.05
CA VAL A 576 9.05 26.74 -28.68
C VAL A 576 8.80 25.96 -27.39
N VAL A 577 9.38 24.76 -27.25
CA VAL A 577 9.18 23.90 -26.07
C VAL A 577 9.66 24.57 -24.78
N ARG A 578 10.68 25.44 -24.85
CA ARG A 578 11.28 26.08 -23.66
C ARG A 578 11.06 27.58 -23.57
N GLY A 579 10.93 28.25 -24.71
CA GLY A 579 10.86 29.71 -24.82
C GLY A 579 9.44 30.26 -24.91
N VAL A 580 8.44 29.41 -25.13
CA VAL A 580 7.02 29.79 -24.99
C VAL A 580 6.60 29.57 -23.54
N PRO A 581 6.05 30.60 -22.87
CA PRO A 581 5.47 30.44 -21.55
C PRO A 581 4.31 29.43 -21.59
N LEU A 582 4.35 28.46 -20.70
CA LEU A 582 3.30 27.49 -20.41
C LEU A 582 2.42 28.03 -19.28
N ASN A 583 1.12 27.78 -19.36
CA ASN A 583 0.23 27.86 -18.21
C ASN A 583 0.38 26.57 -17.41
N VAL A 584 1.08 26.65 -16.28
CA VAL A 584 1.35 25.48 -15.44
C VAL A 584 0.37 25.42 -14.28
N THR A 585 -0.36 24.32 -14.16
CA THR A 585 -1.36 24.05 -13.12
C THR A 585 -1.04 22.73 -12.43
N ILE A 586 -1.60 22.51 -11.25
CA ILE A 586 -1.51 21.25 -10.52
C ILE A 586 -2.93 20.73 -10.25
N ASP A 587 -3.14 19.44 -10.43
CA ASP A 587 -4.37 18.76 -10.01
C ASP A 587 -4.02 17.58 -9.10
N ALA A 588 -4.92 17.28 -8.17
CA ALA A 588 -4.90 16.09 -7.33
C ALA A 588 -6.00 15.12 -7.76
N ALA A 589 -5.67 13.83 -7.83
CA ALA A 589 -6.62 12.76 -8.10
C ALA A 589 -6.45 11.63 -7.08
N ASP A 590 -7.56 10.98 -6.75
CA ASP A 590 -7.62 9.77 -5.94
C ASP A 590 -7.13 8.56 -6.75
N GLU A 591 -6.24 7.75 -6.20
CA GLU A 591 -5.79 6.52 -6.86
C GLU A 591 -6.68 5.33 -6.48
N PRO A 592 -6.96 4.41 -7.41
CA PRO A 592 -7.84 3.28 -7.13
C PRO A 592 -7.12 2.18 -6.32
N ASN A 593 -7.89 1.46 -5.50
CA ASN A 593 -7.50 0.29 -4.70
C ASN A 593 -6.75 0.58 -3.39
N ASP A 594 -7.09 1.67 -2.74
CA ASP A 594 -6.68 2.00 -1.37
C ASP A 594 -7.88 1.96 -0.40
N ALA A 595 -7.72 2.48 0.82
CA ALA A 595 -8.77 2.47 1.84
C ALA A 595 -9.97 3.40 1.53
N GLY A 596 -9.93 4.23 0.48
CA GLY A 596 -11.01 5.11 0.07
C GLY A 596 -10.54 6.45 -0.51
N ASP A 597 -11.40 7.46 -0.52
CA ASP A 597 -11.08 8.75 -1.14
C ASP A 597 -9.98 9.50 -0.36
N ALA A 598 -8.77 9.53 -0.90
CA ALA A 598 -7.60 10.19 -0.31
C ALA A 598 -7.72 11.72 -0.32
N LEU A 599 -8.51 12.29 -1.23
CA LEU A 599 -8.66 13.75 -1.37
C LEU A 599 -9.36 14.39 -0.16
N GLN A 600 -10.00 13.59 0.70
CA GLN A 600 -10.57 14.09 1.95
C GLN A 600 -9.51 14.60 2.95
N PHE A 601 -8.26 14.14 2.80
CA PHE A 601 -7.13 14.51 3.66
C PHE A 601 -6.33 15.68 3.12
N LEU A 602 -6.58 16.11 1.88
CA LEU A 602 -5.95 17.26 1.27
C LEU A 602 -6.80 18.51 1.50
N ASP A 603 -6.26 19.53 2.17
CA ASP A 603 -6.97 20.80 2.38
C ASP A 603 -6.83 21.70 1.15
N TYR A 604 -5.59 22.05 0.78
CA TYR A 604 -5.31 22.82 -0.42
C TYR A 604 -3.87 22.62 -0.92
N LEU A 605 -3.64 23.02 -2.17
CA LEU A 605 -2.32 23.08 -2.80
C LEU A 605 -1.94 24.54 -2.99
N GLU A 606 -0.70 24.92 -2.67
CA GLU A 606 -0.25 26.30 -2.78
C GLU A 606 1.11 26.38 -3.48
N VAL A 607 1.25 27.32 -4.42
CA VAL A 607 2.53 27.62 -5.05
C VAL A 607 3.53 28.14 -4.01
N ASN A 608 4.71 27.54 -3.94
CA ASN A 608 5.73 28.01 -3.01
C ASN A 608 6.44 29.26 -3.55
N VAL A 609 5.98 30.43 -3.13
CA VAL A 609 6.63 31.72 -3.40
C VAL A 609 7.57 32.17 -2.27
N SER A 610 7.62 31.40 -1.17
CA SER A 610 8.38 31.75 0.04
C SER A 610 9.89 31.51 -0.11
N GLY A 611 10.28 30.61 -1.01
CA GLY A 611 11.67 30.25 -1.28
C GLY A 611 12.27 29.28 -0.25
N GLN A 612 11.46 28.56 0.53
CA GLN A 612 11.91 27.36 1.24
C GLN A 612 12.09 26.22 0.22
N GLY A 613 13.16 25.43 0.35
CA GLY A 613 13.56 24.43 -0.66
C GLY A 613 14.40 25.00 -1.82
N ASN A 614 14.68 24.19 -2.84
CA ASN A 614 15.47 24.57 -4.04
C ASN A 614 14.63 25.31 -5.11
N CYS A 615 13.56 25.98 -4.71
CA CYS A 615 12.50 26.46 -5.60
C CYS A 615 12.84 27.80 -6.26
N THR A 616 12.48 27.96 -7.55
CA THR A 616 12.60 29.25 -8.25
C THR A 616 11.42 30.16 -7.90
N MET A 617 11.68 31.38 -7.43
CA MET A 617 10.62 32.38 -7.28
C MET A 617 10.14 32.86 -8.65
N VAL A 618 8.90 32.55 -9.00
CA VAL A 618 8.26 32.91 -10.28
C VAL A 618 7.03 33.80 -10.03
N SER A 619 6.79 34.74 -10.94
CA SER A 619 5.62 35.63 -10.93
C SER A 619 5.22 35.99 -12.37
N PRO A 620 3.91 36.14 -12.68
CA PRO A 620 2.75 36.06 -11.77
C PRO A 620 2.38 34.62 -11.39
N THR A 621 1.65 34.51 -10.28
CA THR A 621 0.93 33.31 -9.82
C THR A 621 -0.58 33.57 -9.98
N ALA A 622 -1.39 32.51 -9.97
CA ALA A 622 -2.84 32.63 -10.02
C ALA A 622 -3.53 31.54 -9.21
N ASP A 623 -4.66 31.90 -8.62
CA ASP A 623 -5.67 31.03 -8.02
C ASP A 623 -6.68 30.63 -9.11
N THR A 624 -6.64 29.37 -9.54
CA THR A 624 -7.46 28.85 -10.63
C THR A 624 -8.77 28.21 -10.16
N ASN A 625 -8.82 27.72 -8.92
CA ASN A 625 -9.99 27.07 -8.33
C ASN A 625 -10.84 28.00 -7.44
N ALA A 626 -10.37 29.24 -7.20
CA ALA A 626 -10.96 30.28 -6.36
C ALA A 626 -11.04 29.95 -4.86
N ASP A 627 -10.12 29.14 -4.35
CA ASP A 627 -10.02 28.76 -2.93
C ASP A 627 -9.21 29.74 -2.07
N THR A 628 -8.72 30.84 -2.66
CA THR A 628 -7.87 31.89 -2.06
C THR A 628 -6.38 31.57 -1.95
N HIS A 629 -5.96 30.40 -2.40
CA HIS A 629 -4.57 29.99 -2.51
C HIS A 629 -4.16 29.96 -4.00
N ASP A 630 -2.99 30.51 -4.31
CA ASP A 630 -2.51 30.47 -5.68
C ASP A 630 -2.01 29.05 -5.97
N ASP A 631 -2.51 28.41 -7.04
CA ASP A 631 -2.23 27.01 -7.40
C ASP A 631 -1.59 26.87 -8.80
N ALA A 632 -1.41 27.97 -9.53
CA ALA A 632 -0.89 27.97 -10.89
C ALA A 632 0.19 29.03 -11.17
N PHE A 633 1.01 28.73 -12.17
CA PHE A 633 1.94 29.65 -12.83
C PHE A 633 1.47 29.94 -14.27
N PRO A 634 0.74 31.05 -14.52
CA PRO A 634 0.16 31.36 -15.84
C PRO A 634 1.15 31.57 -16.99
N ALA A 635 2.44 31.78 -16.68
CA ALA A 635 3.45 32.11 -17.66
C ALA A 635 4.84 31.62 -17.20
N LEU A 636 5.04 30.30 -17.18
CA LEU A 636 6.31 29.67 -16.80
C LEU A 636 7.08 29.20 -18.04
N LEU A 637 8.39 29.42 -18.08
CA LEU A 637 9.24 28.84 -19.13
C LEU A 637 9.54 27.37 -18.83
N GLY A 638 9.41 26.52 -19.85
CA GLY A 638 9.67 25.09 -19.72
C GLY A 638 11.08 24.78 -19.22
N GLY A 639 11.18 23.90 -18.23
CA GLY A 639 12.42 23.55 -17.54
C GLY A 639 12.82 24.51 -16.42
N THR A 640 11.91 25.39 -15.98
CA THR A 640 12.12 26.18 -14.75
C THR A 640 11.62 25.37 -13.55
N PRO A 641 12.48 25.01 -12.58
CA PRO A 641 12.06 24.25 -11.41
C PRO A 641 11.18 25.12 -10.51
N VAL A 642 10.02 24.60 -10.15
CA VAL A 642 9.02 25.23 -9.26
C VAL A 642 8.56 24.22 -8.23
N CYS A 643 7.98 24.71 -7.14
CA CYS A 643 7.52 23.85 -6.06
C CYS A 643 6.09 24.21 -5.67
N TRP A 644 5.41 23.20 -5.16
CA TRP A 644 4.12 23.35 -4.49
C TRP A 644 4.26 22.85 -3.06
N ASN A 645 3.54 23.52 -2.17
CA ASN A 645 3.30 23.06 -0.83
C ASN A 645 2.02 22.24 -0.84
N VAL A 646 2.11 21.02 -0.32
CA VAL A 646 0.96 20.14 -0.10
C VAL A 646 0.53 20.32 1.34
N ILE A 647 -0.69 20.84 1.53
CA ILE A 647 -1.23 21.12 2.86
C ILE A 647 -2.34 20.11 3.15
N PRO A 648 -2.08 19.11 4.01
CA PRO A 648 -3.13 18.22 4.48
C PRO A 648 -4.09 18.96 5.42
N VAL A 649 -5.25 18.35 5.67
CA VAL A 649 -6.13 18.79 6.74
C VAL A 649 -5.39 18.77 8.07
N ALA A 650 -5.45 19.86 8.84
CA ALA A 650 -4.68 19.97 10.09
C ALA A 650 -5.04 18.89 11.13
N SER A 651 -6.29 18.44 11.12
CA SER A 651 -6.79 17.32 11.93
C SER A 651 -8.02 16.73 11.23
N GLN A 652 -7.94 15.47 10.81
CA GLN A 652 -9.07 14.82 10.14
C GLN A 652 -10.14 14.39 11.16
N SER A 653 -11.40 14.37 10.72
CA SER A 653 -12.53 13.92 11.56
C SER A 653 -13.52 13.05 10.80
N THR A 654 -13.13 12.61 9.62
CA THR A 654 -13.96 11.88 8.65
C THR A 654 -13.74 10.38 8.72
N THR A 655 -12.53 9.96 9.05
CA THR A 655 -12.12 8.55 9.09
C THR A 655 -11.70 8.20 10.52
N PRO A 656 -12.60 7.61 11.33
CA PRO A 656 -12.23 7.07 12.63
C PRO A 656 -11.12 6.02 12.49
N PRO A 657 -10.28 5.81 13.52
CA PRO A 657 -9.31 4.73 13.49
C PRO A 657 -10.06 3.40 13.46
N ALA A 658 -9.56 2.46 12.66
CA ALA A 658 -10.01 1.06 12.64
C ALA A 658 -9.07 0.24 13.53
N ASP A 659 -9.34 -1.06 13.67
CA ASP A 659 -8.44 -1.95 14.42
C ASP A 659 -7.11 -2.03 13.64
N GLU A 660 -7.17 -2.25 12.32
CA GLU A 660 -6.04 -2.08 11.39
C GLU A 660 -5.81 -0.61 10.96
N PRO A 661 -4.58 -0.18 10.65
CA PRO A 661 -4.34 1.10 10.02
C PRO A 661 -4.84 1.15 8.58
N GLN A 662 -4.99 2.38 8.08
CA GLN A 662 -5.62 2.63 6.79
C GLN A 662 -4.75 3.54 5.93
N LEU A 663 -4.25 3.00 4.80
CA LEU A 663 -3.48 3.73 3.81
C LEU A 663 -4.36 4.28 2.69
N PHE A 664 -4.20 5.57 2.38
CA PHE A 664 -4.88 6.27 1.30
C PHE A 664 -3.85 6.91 0.36
N LEU A 665 -4.08 6.80 -0.95
CA LEU A 665 -3.15 7.19 -1.99
C LEU A 665 -3.78 8.22 -2.93
N ALA A 666 -3.17 9.40 -3.00
CA ALA A 666 -3.48 10.40 -4.00
C ALA A 666 -2.31 10.60 -4.97
N LYS A 667 -2.62 11.07 -6.17
CA LYS A 667 -1.64 11.45 -7.19
C LYS A 667 -1.76 12.91 -7.54
N LEU A 668 -0.65 13.63 -7.39
CA LEU A 668 -0.51 15.01 -7.83
C LEU A 668 0.10 15.01 -9.23
N THR A 669 -0.54 15.69 -10.18
CA THR A 669 -0.02 15.85 -11.54
C THR A 669 0.10 17.32 -11.89
N VAL A 670 1.29 17.72 -12.31
CA VAL A 670 1.56 19.07 -12.83
C VAL A 670 1.37 19.05 -14.34
N TYR A 671 0.57 19.99 -14.84
CA TYR A 671 0.26 20.15 -16.26
C TYR A 671 0.82 21.45 -16.81
N GLY A 672 1.32 21.45 -18.04
CA GLY A 672 1.68 22.64 -18.81
C GLY A 672 0.82 22.73 -20.05
N ASP A 673 -0.04 23.76 -20.14
CA ASP A 673 -1.04 23.90 -21.21
C ASP A 673 -1.94 22.65 -21.39
N GLY A 674 -2.16 21.90 -20.30
CA GLY A 674 -2.94 20.65 -20.28
C GLY A 674 -2.14 19.37 -20.55
N SER A 675 -0.85 19.46 -20.84
CA SER A 675 0.06 18.32 -20.99
C SER A 675 0.71 17.96 -19.65
N PRO A 676 0.71 16.69 -19.20
CA PRO A 676 1.40 16.30 -17.97
C PRO A 676 2.92 16.54 -18.11
N LEU A 677 3.50 17.20 -17.10
CA LEU A 677 4.92 17.55 -17.03
C LEU A 677 5.66 16.74 -15.96
N ASP A 678 4.99 16.42 -14.86
CA ASP A 678 5.53 15.63 -13.74
C ASP A 678 4.37 15.14 -12.85
N SER A 679 4.58 14.07 -12.10
CA SER A 679 3.58 13.56 -11.15
C SER A 679 4.22 12.90 -9.95
N ARG A 680 3.61 13.06 -8.77
CA ARG A 680 4.05 12.48 -7.50
C ARG A 680 2.91 11.81 -6.77
N ASN A 681 3.23 10.78 -6.00
CA ASN A 681 2.29 10.13 -5.10
C ASN A 681 2.26 10.85 -3.75
N VAL A 682 1.11 10.77 -3.08
CA VAL A 682 0.89 11.28 -1.74
C VAL A 682 0.23 10.17 -0.92
N TYR A 683 0.93 9.72 0.10
CA TYR A 683 0.49 8.68 1.02
C TYR A 683 -0.07 9.34 2.27
N PHE A 684 -1.30 9.00 2.64
CA PHE A 684 -1.92 9.39 3.90
C PHE A 684 -2.18 8.12 4.73
N LEU A 685 -1.54 8.03 5.89
CA LEU A 685 -1.70 6.93 6.84
C LEU A 685 -2.60 7.36 8.00
N VAL A 686 -3.73 6.69 8.19
CA VAL A 686 -4.51 6.76 9.43
C VAL A 686 -4.02 5.63 10.34
N PRO A 687 -3.40 5.92 11.50
CA PRO A 687 -2.96 4.90 12.45
C PRO A 687 -4.12 4.04 12.96
N PRO A 688 -3.84 2.84 13.50
CA PRO A 688 -4.84 2.00 14.11
C PRO A 688 -5.44 2.67 15.35
N LYS A 689 -6.47 2.03 15.90
CA LYS A 689 -7.12 2.49 17.11
C LYS A 689 -6.28 2.05 18.29
N ASP A 690 -5.60 3.02 18.93
CA ASP A 690 -4.99 2.83 20.25
C ASP A 690 -5.94 1.99 21.11
N ALA A 691 -5.48 0.80 21.55
CA ALA A 691 -6.20 0.02 22.54
C ALA A 691 -6.50 0.94 23.73
N ASP A 692 -7.70 0.83 24.29
CA ASP A 692 -8.24 1.77 25.28
C ASP A 692 -7.43 1.65 26.60
N ILE A 693 -6.23 2.26 26.66
CA ILE A 693 -5.35 2.21 27.83
C ILE A 693 -6.12 2.82 29.01
N PRO A 694 -6.44 2.05 30.07
CA PRO A 694 -7.10 2.62 31.23
C PRO A 694 -6.19 3.70 31.81
N PRO A 695 -6.72 4.90 32.12
CA PRO A 695 -5.89 6.04 32.46
C PRO A 695 -5.02 5.73 33.68
N VAL A 696 -3.69 5.85 33.50
CA VAL A 696 -2.70 5.71 34.56
C VAL A 696 -3.16 6.49 35.81
N PRO A 697 -3.36 5.84 36.97
CA PRO A 697 -3.80 6.54 38.16
C PRO A 697 -2.78 7.61 38.55
N ARG A 698 -3.22 8.87 38.57
CA ARG A 698 -2.41 10.02 39.01
C ARG A 698 -1.97 9.96 40.46
#